data_AF-A0A3D0SML2-F1
#
_entry.id   AF-A0A3D0SML2-F1
#
_cell.length_a   1.000
_cell.length_b   1.000
_cell.length_c   1.000
_cell.angle_alpha   90.00
_cell.angle_beta   90.00
_cell.angle_gamma   90.00
#
_symmetry.space_group_name_H-M   'P 1'
#
loop_
_entity.id
_entity.type
_entity.pdbx_description
1 polymer ?
#
loop_
_entity_poly.entity_id
_entity_poly.type
_entity_poly.pdbx_seq_one_letter_code
_entity_poly.pdbx_strand_id
1 'polypeptide(L)'
;AVKPAECYETRFTASVAALRQINDDIEARLEICLTPDADLELRRVTLRNLGKEPRRIEVTSYAEVVINTWAADAAHPAFSKLFVQTEWVAGQRALLAGRRPRAQGEAICWLVHAFAGGDENAKPLQYETDRVQFIGRRYSLAAPRALIEKEPLSGTVGNVLDPVVSLRQIMELAAGSEVQMTFLLGAAPDRETALEAAARYASAARIEAVFQAAIGAAPLFHPAGGLSANRGRKPVRHYVCAVEAGARASQDSLPPYGSGSREGNEGCWQGGGFEPDAEPLQFWNGYGGFSASGDEYVIRLEPDANGRLRLPPRPWVNVIANPQFGFLASETGAGSTWSQNSRENRLTPWYNDPVLDPHGEGLYLRDEDHNQFWSLTPGPVPQAVPYEIRHGFGYSHYRHVSQGLQQEVWLFTAREEPVKLILIRLHNRQRRSRHLSLFTYARLVLGVLPGGHATELAIEQDGATGALLAENHNREFSGRIAFAAASPTDSVPIHISGDRTAFIGKHGSPACPEALCRDKILDGRLGTGLDPCFALQVTLRLEPGAAMERAFLIGEADSRDEVRRLIGRYSEDGAVATALAEVRKSWRDRLIAVQIQTPSPSLDLMINGWAAYQTLSCRLWGRSAFYQSGGAFGFRDQLQDAVALIYHDPALTRRQLLLHAAHQFIEGDVLHWWHPPVGYGIRTRFSDDLLWLPYLAAFYSRATGDWSVFGEPVRFLQARE
;
A
#
# COMPACT_ATOMS: atom_id res chain seq x y z
N ALA A 1 1.80 -12.11 17.93
CA ALA A 1 1.56 -10.68 18.23
C ALA A 1 2.66 -10.20 19.16
N VAL A 2 3.14 -8.96 19.01
CA VAL A 2 4.09 -8.35 19.96
C VAL A 2 3.42 -8.31 21.33
N LYS A 3 4.03 -8.96 22.33
CA LYS A 3 3.55 -8.86 23.72
C LYS A 3 3.99 -7.52 24.29
N PRO A 4 3.10 -6.78 24.99
CA PRO A 4 3.53 -5.60 25.74
C PRO A 4 4.54 -6.02 26.79
N ALA A 5 5.57 -5.19 27.00
CA ALA A 5 6.57 -5.46 28.01
C ALA A 5 6.00 -5.36 29.43
N GLU A 6 6.38 -6.29 30.32
CA GLU A 6 6.03 -6.21 31.75
C GLU A 6 6.69 -4.99 32.40
N CYS A 7 7.94 -4.71 32.00
CA CYS A 7 8.70 -3.52 32.35
C CYS A 7 9.37 -2.97 31.10
N TYR A 8 9.34 -1.66 30.90
CA TYR A 8 10.01 -0.98 29.80
C TYR A 8 10.63 0.34 30.28
N GLU A 9 11.89 0.55 29.96
CA GLU A 9 12.66 1.73 30.32
C GLU A 9 13.45 2.22 29.11
N THR A 10 13.48 3.54 28.91
CA THR A 10 14.26 4.19 27.86
C THR A 10 15.11 5.29 28.45
N ARG A 11 16.38 5.33 28.06
CA ARG A 11 17.32 6.38 28.44
C ARG A 11 18.03 6.87 27.19
N PHE A 12 18.06 8.18 27.01
CA PHE A 12 18.78 8.83 25.93
C PHE A 12 19.85 9.74 26.54
N THR A 13 21.07 9.64 26.02
CA THR A 13 22.14 10.61 26.24
C THR A 13 22.54 11.21 24.89
N ALA A 14 23.49 12.14 24.88
CA ALA A 14 23.98 12.74 23.63
C ALA A 14 24.63 11.71 22.67
N SER A 15 25.07 10.56 23.17
CA SER A 15 25.89 9.58 22.45
C SER A 15 25.36 8.15 22.52
N VAL A 16 24.38 7.87 23.39
CA VAL A 16 23.84 6.52 23.61
C VAL A 16 22.32 6.55 23.76
N ALA A 17 21.64 5.67 23.04
CA ALA A 17 20.26 5.30 23.31
C ALA A 17 20.22 3.92 23.97
N ALA A 18 19.62 3.82 25.14
CA ALA A 18 19.49 2.57 25.89
C ALA A 18 18.01 2.25 26.13
N LEU A 19 17.62 1.03 25.79
CA LEU A 19 16.29 0.49 26.00
C LEU A 19 16.42 -0.78 26.84
N ARG A 20 15.55 -0.94 27.83
CA ARG A 20 15.53 -2.11 28.69
C ARG A 20 14.10 -2.60 28.81
N GLN A 21 13.93 -3.91 28.66
CA GLN A 21 12.63 -4.57 28.84
C GLN A 21 12.77 -5.86 29.63
N ILE A 22 11.71 -6.24 30.35
CA ILE A 22 11.58 -7.55 30.98
C ILE A 22 10.28 -8.19 30.48
N ASN A 23 10.36 -9.45 30.05
CA ASN A 23 9.24 -10.26 29.61
C ASN A 23 9.50 -11.74 29.82
N ASP A 24 8.51 -12.48 30.36
CA ASP A 24 8.58 -13.95 30.48
C ASP A 24 9.92 -14.42 31.13
N ASP A 25 10.36 -13.75 32.21
CA ASP A 25 11.64 -13.94 32.91
C ASP A 25 12.93 -13.65 32.12
N ILE A 26 12.83 -12.98 30.98
CA ILE A 26 13.99 -12.52 30.20
C ILE A 26 14.12 -11.00 30.32
N GLU A 27 15.25 -10.55 30.85
CA GLU A 27 15.67 -9.16 30.73
C GLU A 27 16.43 -8.98 29.42
N ALA A 28 16.01 -8.03 28.60
CA ALA A 28 16.69 -7.63 27.39
C ALA A 28 17.07 -6.16 27.46
N ARG A 29 18.36 -5.86 27.27
CA ARG A 29 18.89 -4.50 27.17
C ARG A 29 19.44 -4.29 25.76
N LEU A 30 19.01 -3.21 25.11
CA LEU A 30 19.52 -2.75 23.83
C LEU A 30 20.21 -1.40 24.05
N GLU A 31 21.50 -1.33 23.72
CA GLU A 31 22.28 -0.09 23.74
C GLU A 31 22.76 0.23 22.33
N ILE A 32 22.61 1.49 21.94
CA ILE A 32 22.90 1.95 20.58
C ILE A 32 23.85 3.14 20.66
N CYS A 33 24.94 3.09 19.91
CA CYS A 33 25.89 4.20 19.75
C CYS A 33 26.49 4.21 18.34
N LEU A 34 27.19 5.29 18.00
CA LEU A 34 27.95 5.41 16.75
C LEU A 34 29.43 5.17 17.01
N THR A 35 30.12 4.58 16.03
CA THR A 35 31.58 4.49 16.06
C THR A 35 32.22 5.86 15.79
N PRO A 36 33.38 6.17 16.39
CA PRO A 36 34.01 7.48 16.26
C PRO A 36 34.77 7.68 14.93
N ASP A 37 35.13 6.60 14.24
CA ASP A 37 36.07 6.59 13.10
C ASP A 37 35.56 5.80 11.89
N ALA A 38 34.27 5.43 11.90
CA ALA A 38 33.57 4.75 10.81
C ALA A 38 32.09 5.13 10.81
N ASP A 39 31.43 5.03 9.66
CA ASP A 39 30.00 5.30 9.50
C ASP A 39 29.17 4.07 9.92
N LEU A 40 29.35 3.61 11.16
CA LEU A 40 28.66 2.46 11.75
C LEU A 40 27.86 2.84 12.99
N GLU A 41 26.64 2.32 13.05
CA GLU A 41 25.82 2.18 14.25
C GLU A 41 26.06 0.81 14.88
N LEU A 42 26.36 0.79 16.17
CA LEU A 42 26.48 -0.44 16.97
C LEU A 42 25.21 -0.62 17.80
N ARG A 43 24.58 -1.80 17.71
CA ARG A 43 23.43 -2.22 18.52
C ARG A 43 23.82 -3.40 19.39
N ARG A 44 24.20 -3.12 20.63
CA ARG A 44 24.52 -4.14 21.63
C ARG A 44 23.24 -4.64 22.28
N VAL A 45 23.01 -5.95 22.20
CA VAL A 45 21.93 -6.66 22.87
C VAL A 45 22.51 -7.51 23.99
N THR A 46 22.09 -7.25 25.22
CA THR A 46 22.38 -8.07 26.40
C THR A 46 21.09 -8.76 26.83
N LEU A 47 21.12 -10.10 26.89
CA LEU A 47 20.00 -10.91 27.37
C LEU A 47 20.39 -11.63 28.64
N ARG A 48 19.54 -11.53 29.67
CA ARG A 48 19.71 -12.22 30.94
C ARG A 48 18.49 -13.05 31.27
N ASN A 49 18.72 -14.32 31.60
CA ASN A 49 17.67 -15.23 32.05
C ASN A 49 17.50 -15.07 33.56
N LEU A 50 16.39 -14.45 33.97
CA LEU A 50 16.02 -14.27 35.37
C LEU A 50 15.30 -15.51 35.94
N GLY A 51 14.94 -16.47 35.08
CA GLY A 51 14.27 -17.70 35.42
C GLY A 51 15.22 -18.79 35.92
N LYS A 52 14.61 -19.93 36.28
CA LYS A 52 15.31 -21.12 36.82
C LYS A 52 15.59 -22.19 35.78
N GLU A 53 15.00 -22.09 34.59
CA GLU A 53 15.12 -23.06 33.51
C GLU A 53 15.93 -22.47 32.36
N PRO A 54 16.77 -23.27 31.67
CA PRO A 54 17.42 -22.84 30.44
C PRO A 54 16.38 -22.52 29.36
N ARG A 55 16.67 -21.56 28.49
CA ARG A 55 15.79 -21.17 27.38
C ARG A 55 16.53 -21.09 26.07
N ARG A 56 15.93 -21.66 25.03
CA ARG A 56 16.36 -21.41 23.65
C ARG A 56 15.80 -20.07 23.18
N ILE A 57 16.68 -19.14 22.81
CA ILE A 57 16.31 -17.79 22.37
C ILE A 57 16.79 -17.56 20.94
N GLU A 58 15.96 -16.90 20.14
CA GLU A 58 16.29 -16.44 18.79
C GLU A 58 16.27 -14.91 18.78
N VAL A 59 17.43 -14.30 18.46
CA VAL A 59 17.55 -12.85 18.29
C VAL A 59 17.71 -12.57 16.82
N THR A 60 16.76 -11.81 16.26
CA THR A 60 16.72 -11.50 14.83
C THR A 60 16.71 -9.99 14.63
N SER A 61 17.66 -9.46 13.86
CA SER A 61 17.64 -8.08 13.40
C SER A 61 16.79 -7.91 12.14
N TYR A 62 16.38 -6.69 11.83
CA TYR A 62 15.69 -6.37 10.59
C TYR A 62 15.95 -4.92 10.21
N ALA A 63 16.34 -4.68 8.96
CA ALA A 63 16.40 -3.36 8.35
C ALA A 63 16.06 -3.42 6.86
N GLU A 64 15.33 -2.42 6.36
CA GLU A 64 15.05 -2.27 4.93
C GLU A 64 16.18 -1.51 4.24
N VAL A 65 16.50 -1.91 3.00
CA VAL A 65 17.62 -1.33 2.25
C VAL A 65 17.12 -0.18 1.36
N VAL A 66 17.56 1.04 1.67
CA VAL A 66 17.24 2.26 0.88
C VAL A 66 18.44 2.67 0.00
N ILE A 67 19.57 3.01 0.64
CA ILE A 67 20.85 3.44 0.01
C ILE A 67 20.70 4.45 -1.14
N ASN A 68 19.70 5.33 -1.07
CA ASN A 68 19.33 6.31 -2.08
C ASN A 68 18.88 7.62 -1.39
N THR A 69 18.62 8.68 -2.16
CA THR A 69 18.03 9.90 -1.59
C THR A 69 16.59 9.65 -1.15
N TRP A 70 16.15 10.31 -0.08
CA TRP A 70 14.79 10.20 0.43
C TRP A 70 13.74 10.47 -0.65
N ALA A 71 13.93 11.52 -1.45
CA ALA A 71 12.97 11.90 -2.49
C ALA A 71 12.88 10.84 -3.62
N ALA A 72 14.02 10.27 -4.05
CA ALA A 72 14.02 9.24 -5.08
C ALA A 72 13.40 7.93 -4.60
N ASP A 73 13.65 7.55 -3.34
CA ASP A 73 13.05 6.37 -2.74
C ASP A 73 11.55 6.54 -2.52
N ALA A 74 11.13 7.63 -1.87
CA ALA A 74 9.72 7.91 -1.55
C ALA A 74 8.85 8.06 -2.80
N ALA A 75 9.39 8.59 -3.91
CA ALA A 75 8.65 8.73 -5.15
C ALA A 75 8.33 7.39 -5.82
N HIS A 76 9.20 6.37 -5.68
CA HIS A 76 8.99 5.07 -6.31
C HIS A 76 9.75 3.91 -5.62
N PRO A 77 9.34 3.47 -4.41
CA PRO A 77 10.13 2.52 -3.60
C PRO A 77 10.44 1.20 -4.30
N ALA A 78 9.43 0.54 -4.91
CA ALA A 78 9.64 -0.74 -5.59
C ALA A 78 10.64 -0.67 -6.76
N PHE A 79 10.70 0.43 -7.49
CA PHE A 79 11.65 0.61 -8.60
C PHE A 79 13.05 0.96 -8.08
N SER A 80 13.13 1.81 -7.05
CA SER A 80 14.39 2.13 -6.37
C SER A 80 15.14 0.86 -5.94
N LYS A 81 14.40 -0.13 -5.45
CA LYS A 81 14.90 -1.42 -4.96
C LYS A 81 15.45 -2.35 -6.05
N LEU A 82 15.03 -2.25 -7.31
CA LEU A 82 15.50 -3.12 -8.42
C LEU A 82 17.00 -2.97 -8.73
N PHE A 83 17.61 -1.88 -8.28
CA PHE A 83 19.03 -1.60 -8.51
C PHE A 83 19.93 -2.10 -7.38
N VAL A 84 19.36 -2.64 -6.31
CA VAL A 84 20.11 -3.17 -5.16
C VAL A 84 20.50 -4.62 -5.40
N GLN A 85 21.71 -4.98 -5.02
CA GLN A 85 22.20 -6.35 -4.98
C GLN A 85 22.70 -6.65 -3.58
N THR A 86 22.37 -7.83 -3.06
CA THR A 86 22.79 -8.27 -1.72
C THR A 86 23.85 -9.36 -1.79
N GLU A 87 24.71 -9.43 -0.78
CA GLU A 87 25.79 -10.42 -0.68
C GLU A 87 25.94 -10.88 0.78
N TRP A 88 26.26 -12.15 0.99
CA TRP A 88 26.68 -12.68 2.28
C TRP A 88 28.19 -12.94 2.26
N VAL A 89 28.91 -12.35 3.21
CA VAL A 89 30.36 -12.49 3.36
C VAL A 89 30.67 -13.22 4.66
N ALA A 90 30.93 -14.51 4.55
CA ALA A 90 31.10 -15.40 5.70
C ALA A 90 32.26 -14.99 6.63
N GLY A 91 33.39 -14.54 6.07
CA GLY A 91 34.58 -14.15 6.83
C GLY A 91 34.32 -13.01 7.83
N GLN A 92 33.51 -12.04 7.44
CA GLN A 92 33.12 -10.89 8.27
C GLN A 92 31.76 -11.08 8.95
N ARG A 93 31.09 -12.23 8.73
CA ARG A 93 29.72 -12.50 9.19
C ARG A 93 28.76 -11.36 8.85
N ALA A 94 28.84 -10.88 7.61
CA ALA A 94 28.19 -9.65 7.17
C ALA A 94 27.31 -9.85 5.93
N LEU A 95 26.15 -9.19 5.95
CA LEU A 95 25.36 -8.89 4.76
C LEU A 95 25.81 -7.55 4.18
N LEU A 96 25.99 -7.50 2.87
CA LEU A 96 26.22 -6.27 2.12
C LEU A 96 25.03 -6.00 1.21
N ALA A 97 24.76 -4.72 0.95
CA ALA A 97 23.86 -4.32 -0.11
C ALA A 97 24.44 -3.12 -0.88
N GLY A 98 24.61 -3.27 -2.19
CA GLY A 98 25.15 -2.22 -3.07
C GLY A 98 24.17 -1.86 -4.18
N ARG A 99 24.15 -0.59 -4.61
CA ARG A 99 23.39 -0.14 -5.79
C ARG A 99 24.21 -0.25 -7.06
N ARG A 100 23.59 -0.76 -8.13
CA ARG A 100 24.13 -0.68 -9.48
C ARG A 100 24.03 0.76 -10.00
N PRO A 101 25.13 1.38 -10.47
CA PRO A 101 25.08 2.71 -11.05
C PRO A 101 24.25 2.70 -12.34
N ARG A 102 23.46 3.75 -12.53
CA ARG A 102 22.59 3.99 -13.70
C ARG A 102 23.25 4.95 -14.69
N ALA A 103 24.20 5.74 -14.23
CA ALA A 103 25.00 6.64 -15.05
C ALA A 103 26.48 6.52 -14.71
N GLN A 104 27.34 6.84 -15.68
CA GLN A 104 28.77 6.92 -15.45
C GLN A 104 29.07 8.01 -14.40
N GLY A 105 29.81 7.65 -13.36
CA GLY A 105 30.16 8.57 -12.27
C GLY A 105 29.06 8.78 -11.21
N GLU A 106 27.95 8.03 -11.24
CA GLU A 106 26.97 8.03 -10.14
C GLU A 106 27.64 7.53 -8.86
N ALA A 107 27.61 8.35 -7.80
CA ALA A 107 28.11 7.96 -6.50
C ALA A 107 27.28 6.78 -5.98
N ILE A 108 27.96 5.69 -5.63
CA ILE A 108 27.36 4.50 -5.06
C ILE A 108 27.55 4.50 -3.55
N CYS A 109 26.58 3.94 -2.84
CA CYS A 109 26.65 3.71 -1.40
C CYS A 109 26.43 2.22 -1.16
N TRP A 110 27.25 1.66 -0.28
CA TRP A 110 27.18 0.28 0.17
C TRP A 110 26.68 0.26 1.61
N LEU A 111 25.66 -0.54 1.88
CA LEU A 111 25.22 -0.88 3.22
C LEU A 111 25.99 -2.12 3.70
N VAL A 112 26.38 -2.10 4.98
CA VAL A 112 26.88 -3.30 5.68
C VAL A 112 26.05 -3.55 6.92
N HIS A 113 25.62 -4.80 7.09
CA HIS A 113 25.00 -5.28 8.31
C HIS A 113 25.75 -6.52 8.81
N ALA A 114 26.48 -6.39 9.91
CA ALA A 114 27.36 -7.44 10.42
C ALA A 114 26.98 -7.87 11.84
N PHE A 115 27.46 -9.04 12.23
CA PHE A 115 27.25 -9.59 13.57
C PHE A 115 28.60 -9.85 14.25
N ALA A 116 28.77 -9.27 15.44
CA ALA A 116 29.94 -9.44 16.29
C ALA A 116 29.56 -10.01 17.66
N GLY A 117 30.43 -10.87 18.20
CA GLY A 117 30.18 -11.60 19.44
C GLY A 117 29.29 -12.83 19.26
N GLY A 118 28.62 -13.23 20.34
CA GLY A 118 27.84 -14.47 20.45
C GLY A 118 28.55 -15.55 21.29
N ASP A 119 27.77 -16.45 21.86
CA ASP A 119 28.25 -17.64 22.59
C ASP A 119 28.93 -18.63 21.61
N GLU A 120 30.05 -19.24 22.01
CA GLU A 120 30.72 -20.30 21.24
C GLU A 120 29.79 -21.49 20.98
N ASN A 121 28.80 -21.70 21.85
CA ASN A 121 27.80 -22.76 21.73
C ASN A 121 26.59 -22.38 20.85
N ALA A 122 26.58 -21.19 20.26
CA ALA A 122 25.45 -20.72 19.46
C ALA A 122 25.37 -21.44 18.10
N LYS A 123 24.16 -21.58 17.56
CA LYS A 123 23.97 -22.19 16.22
C LYS A 123 24.58 -21.30 15.11
N PRO A 124 24.84 -21.84 13.90
CA PRO A 124 25.28 -21.02 12.77
C PRO A 124 24.35 -19.82 12.54
N LEU A 125 24.94 -18.67 12.24
CA LEU A 125 24.20 -17.45 11.95
C LEU A 125 23.34 -17.66 10.70
N GLN A 126 22.07 -17.31 10.79
CA GLN A 126 21.15 -17.31 9.66
C GLN A 126 20.98 -15.90 9.13
N TYR A 127 20.60 -15.77 7.86
CA TYR A 127 20.40 -14.46 7.24
C TYR A 127 19.26 -14.49 6.23
N GLU A 128 18.63 -13.33 6.03
CA GLU A 128 17.58 -13.11 5.04
C GLU A 128 17.83 -11.77 4.33
N THR A 129 17.63 -11.77 3.02
CA THR A 129 17.69 -10.55 2.21
C THR A 129 16.45 -10.27 1.39
N ASP A 130 15.45 -11.16 1.41
CA ASP A 130 14.16 -10.97 0.76
C ASP A 130 13.06 -10.63 1.76
N ARG A 131 12.50 -9.41 1.65
CA ARG A 131 11.42 -8.93 2.51
C ARG A 131 10.14 -9.76 2.36
N VAL A 132 9.87 -10.29 1.17
CA VAL A 132 8.74 -11.21 0.92
C VAL A 132 8.94 -12.48 1.72
N GLN A 133 10.18 -12.99 1.80
CA GLN A 133 10.47 -14.19 2.58
C GLN A 133 10.43 -13.92 4.09
N PHE A 134 10.94 -12.75 4.51
CA PHE A 134 11.02 -12.35 5.91
C PHE A 134 9.64 -12.06 6.51
N ILE A 135 8.92 -11.09 5.94
CA ILE A 135 7.60 -10.68 6.43
C ILE A 135 6.56 -11.66 5.95
N GLY A 136 6.44 -11.87 4.63
CA GLY A 136 5.37 -12.64 4.00
C GLY A 136 4.08 -11.84 3.80
N ARG A 137 3.42 -12.01 2.63
CA ARG A 137 2.23 -11.25 2.20
C ARG A 137 1.04 -11.26 3.20
N ARG A 138 0.91 -12.30 4.02
CA ARG A 138 -0.21 -12.53 4.98
C ARG A 138 0.12 -12.15 6.42
N TYR A 139 1.25 -11.49 6.62
CA TYR A 139 1.84 -11.20 7.91
C TYR A 139 2.05 -9.69 8.05
N SER A 140 2.58 -9.26 9.20
CA SER A 140 2.84 -7.85 9.45
C SER A 140 4.24 -7.65 10.03
N LEU A 141 4.72 -6.41 10.06
CA LEU A 141 5.98 -6.09 10.76
C LEU A 141 5.93 -6.46 12.26
N ALA A 142 4.75 -6.41 12.88
CA ALA A 142 4.54 -6.79 14.27
C ALA A 142 4.48 -8.32 14.48
N ALA A 143 4.32 -9.08 13.41
CA ALA A 143 4.15 -10.52 13.44
C ALA A 143 4.64 -11.11 12.09
N PRO A 144 5.94 -11.00 11.76
CA PRO A 144 6.47 -11.44 10.47
C PRO A 144 6.56 -12.96 10.42
N ARG A 145 6.43 -13.54 9.22
CA ARG A 145 6.50 -14.99 8.99
C ARG A 145 7.75 -15.60 9.59
N ALA A 146 8.90 -14.95 9.38
CA ALA A 146 10.18 -15.43 9.87
C ALA A 146 10.23 -15.61 11.39
N LEU A 147 9.43 -14.87 12.18
CA LEU A 147 9.39 -14.99 13.64
C LEU A 147 8.26 -15.89 14.16
N ILE A 148 7.36 -16.34 13.28
CA ILE A 148 6.18 -17.13 13.65
C ILE A 148 6.35 -18.57 13.21
N GLU A 149 6.82 -18.76 11.98
CA GLU A 149 7.15 -20.07 11.46
C GLU A 149 8.53 -20.50 11.97
N LYS A 150 8.70 -21.81 12.19
CA LYS A 150 9.93 -22.38 12.78
C LYS A 150 11.01 -22.71 11.75
N GLU A 151 10.81 -22.29 10.49
CA GLU A 151 11.73 -22.56 9.40
C GLU A 151 12.99 -21.68 9.52
N PRO A 152 14.16 -22.20 9.09
CA PRO A 152 15.35 -21.37 8.92
C PRO A 152 15.09 -20.18 7.98
N LEU A 153 15.82 -19.08 8.16
CA LEU A 153 15.87 -18.03 7.15
C LEU A 153 16.39 -18.59 5.81
N SER A 154 15.91 -18.05 4.69
CA SER A 154 16.13 -18.66 3.36
C SER A 154 17.60 -18.67 2.92
N GLY A 155 18.43 -17.77 3.45
CA GLY A 155 19.81 -17.58 3.01
C GLY A 155 19.92 -17.03 1.58
N THR A 156 18.86 -16.46 1.02
CA THR A 156 18.89 -15.89 -0.32
C THR A 156 19.69 -14.59 -0.35
N VAL A 157 20.48 -14.40 -1.42
CA VAL A 157 21.28 -13.21 -1.73
C VAL A 157 21.29 -12.95 -3.23
N GLY A 158 21.71 -11.76 -3.66
CA GLY A 158 21.88 -11.38 -5.06
C GLY A 158 20.83 -10.39 -5.53
N ASN A 159 20.22 -10.65 -6.68
CA ASN A 159 19.19 -9.79 -7.26
C ASN A 159 17.81 -10.08 -6.62
N VAL A 160 17.59 -9.55 -5.44
CA VAL A 160 16.31 -9.68 -4.73
C VAL A 160 15.41 -8.48 -5.08
N LEU A 161 14.13 -8.73 -5.37
CA LEU A 161 13.19 -7.68 -5.80
C LEU A 161 12.84 -6.68 -4.69
N ASP A 162 12.93 -7.10 -3.43
CA ASP A 162 12.54 -6.31 -2.26
C ASP A 162 13.54 -6.54 -1.11
N PRO A 163 14.69 -5.87 -1.15
CA PRO A 163 15.83 -6.19 -0.31
C PRO A 163 15.66 -5.73 1.14
N VAL A 164 16.02 -6.62 2.06
CA VAL A 164 16.25 -6.34 3.48
C VAL A 164 17.64 -6.82 3.87
N VAL A 165 18.08 -6.45 5.07
CA VAL A 165 19.17 -7.14 5.76
C VAL A 165 18.67 -7.60 7.11
N SER A 166 18.77 -8.90 7.35
CA SER A 166 18.37 -9.53 8.60
C SER A 166 19.35 -10.63 8.96
N LEU A 167 19.80 -10.62 10.21
CA LEU A 167 20.67 -11.63 10.80
C LEU A 167 19.93 -12.26 11.98
N ARG A 168 19.98 -13.58 12.09
CA ARG A 168 19.41 -14.33 13.21
C ARG A 168 20.47 -15.18 13.89
N GLN A 169 20.58 -15.00 15.20
CA GLN A 169 21.38 -15.83 16.08
C GLN A 169 20.46 -16.64 17.00
N ILE A 170 20.66 -17.96 17.02
CA ILE A 170 19.95 -18.88 17.91
C ILE A 170 20.93 -19.38 18.97
N MET A 171 20.55 -19.33 20.24
CA MET A 171 21.41 -19.73 21.37
C MET A 171 20.60 -20.37 22.50
N GLU A 172 21.28 -21.14 23.35
CA GLU A 172 20.75 -21.64 24.62
C GLU A 172 21.21 -20.71 25.74
N LEU A 173 20.28 -20.14 26.49
CA LEU A 173 20.56 -19.22 27.60
C LEU A 173 20.25 -19.93 28.92
N ALA A 174 21.31 -20.35 29.62
CA ALA A 174 21.19 -21.06 30.90
C ALA A 174 20.50 -20.20 31.97
N ALA A 175 19.90 -20.85 32.96
CA ALA A 175 19.27 -20.17 34.09
C ALA A 175 20.26 -19.24 34.82
N GLY A 176 19.84 -18.01 35.10
CA GLY A 176 20.68 -16.99 35.77
C GLY A 176 21.82 -16.42 34.93
N SER A 177 22.05 -16.94 33.72
CA SER A 177 23.16 -16.52 32.86
C SER A 177 22.81 -15.28 32.03
N GLU A 178 23.85 -14.64 31.51
CA GLU A 178 23.77 -13.48 30.64
C GLU A 178 24.61 -13.72 29.39
N VAL A 179 24.11 -13.26 28.25
CA VAL A 179 24.82 -13.29 26.96
C VAL A 179 24.75 -11.91 26.31
N GLN A 180 25.83 -11.52 25.66
CA GLN A 180 25.95 -10.27 24.93
C GLN A 180 26.30 -10.53 23.46
N MET A 181 25.65 -9.79 22.58
CA MET A 181 25.92 -9.80 21.14
C MET A 181 25.74 -8.40 20.56
N THR A 182 26.36 -8.13 19.42
CA THR A 182 26.30 -6.81 18.78
C THR A 182 25.99 -6.94 17.31
N PHE A 183 24.98 -6.20 16.86
CA PHE A 183 24.70 -5.99 15.45
C PHE A 183 25.32 -4.67 15.01
N LEU A 184 25.95 -4.66 13.85
CA LEU A 184 26.53 -3.48 13.23
C LEU A 184 25.67 -3.12 12.03
N LEU A 185 25.36 -1.84 11.83
CA LEU A 185 24.71 -1.35 10.62
C LEU A 185 25.40 -0.08 10.17
N GLY A 186 25.77 0.03 8.90
CA GLY A 186 26.36 1.26 8.41
C GLY A 186 26.45 1.35 6.91
N ALA A 187 27.13 2.40 6.46
CA ALA A 187 27.26 2.78 5.07
C ALA A 187 28.74 3.02 4.70
N ALA A 188 29.08 2.83 3.44
CA ALA A 188 30.43 3.06 2.92
C ALA A 188 30.39 3.47 1.44
N PRO A 189 31.42 4.16 0.92
CA PRO A 189 31.49 4.52 -0.50
C PRO A 189 31.70 3.31 -1.42
N ASP A 190 32.28 2.23 -0.91
CA ASP A 190 32.57 1.02 -1.68
C ASP A 190 32.53 -0.25 -0.82
N ARG A 191 32.57 -1.40 -1.50
CA ARG A 191 32.49 -2.73 -0.90
C ARG A 191 33.66 -3.03 0.04
N GLU A 192 34.87 -2.59 -0.29
CA GLU A 192 36.08 -2.89 0.48
C GLU A 192 36.06 -2.12 1.80
N THR A 193 35.78 -0.81 1.73
CA THR A 193 35.61 0.06 2.90
C THR A 193 34.50 -0.45 3.83
N ALA A 194 33.38 -0.94 3.28
CA ALA A 194 32.31 -1.57 4.07
C ALA A 194 32.81 -2.78 4.87
N LEU A 195 33.60 -3.66 4.25
CA LEU A 195 34.15 -4.86 4.88
C LEU A 195 35.25 -4.54 5.89
N GLU A 196 36.11 -3.55 5.61
CA GLU A 196 37.11 -3.07 6.55
C GLU A 196 36.47 -2.48 7.81
N ALA A 197 35.40 -1.71 7.65
CA ALA A 197 34.63 -1.16 8.78
C ALA A 197 34.05 -2.29 9.65
N ALA A 198 33.40 -3.29 9.04
CA ALA A 198 32.89 -4.45 9.77
C ALA A 198 34.00 -5.26 10.47
N ALA A 199 35.13 -5.49 9.79
CA ALA A 199 36.26 -6.22 10.35
C ALA A 199 36.91 -5.48 11.54
N ARG A 200 37.03 -4.15 11.45
CA ARG A 200 37.57 -3.30 12.54
C ARG A 200 36.78 -3.45 13.84
N TYR A 201 35.48 -3.67 13.73
CA TYR A 201 34.55 -3.80 14.85
C TYR A 201 34.04 -5.24 15.09
N ALA A 202 34.80 -6.25 14.65
CA ALA A 202 34.46 -7.65 14.90
C ALA A 202 34.78 -8.14 16.34
N SER A 203 35.68 -7.44 17.05
CA SER A 203 36.14 -7.83 18.39
C SER A 203 35.28 -7.24 19.50
N ALA A 204 34.86 -8.08 20.46
CA ALA A 204 34.11 -7.67 21.64
C ALA A 204 34.85 -6.60 22.48
N ALA A 205 36.17 -6.70 22.62
CA ALA A 205 36.97 -5.73 23.37
C ALA A 205 36.95 -4.34 22.73
N ARG A 206 36.97 -4.28 21.39
CA ARG A 206 36.90 -3.02 20.65
C ARG A 206 35.51 -2.39 20.76
N ILE A 207 34.45 -3.20 20.63
CA ILE A 207 33.06 -2.75 20.82
C ILE A 207 32.87 -2.20 22.24
N GLU A 208 33.37 -2.89 23.26
CA GLU A 208 33.28 -2.44 24.65
C GLU A 208 33.95 -1.08 24.83
N ALA A 209 35.14 -0.88 24.25
CA ALA A 209 35.82 0.42 24.30
C ALA A 209 34.99 1.55 23.67
N VAL A 210 34.26 1.30 22.58
CA VAL A 210 33.36 2.30 21.97
C VAL A 210 32.21 2.65 22.89
N PHE A 211 31.55 1.65 23.50
CA PHE A 211 30.45 1.93 24.44
C PHE A 211 30.95 2.67 25.69
N GLN A 212 32.09 2.29 26.26
CA GLN A 212 32.67 2.99 27.41
C GLN A 212 33.02 4.45 27.07
N ALA A 213 33.60 4.69 25.89
CA ALA A 213 33.89 6.04 25.42
C ALA A 213 32.60 6.85 25.19
N ALA A 214 31.59 6.27 24.55
CA ALA A 214 30.31 6.92 24.28
C ALA A 214 29.60 7.28 25.60
N ILE A 215 29.55 6.35 26.57
CA ILE A 215 28.94 6.59 27.89
C ILE A 215 29.73 7.65 28.67
N GLY A 216 31.06 7.60 28.64
CA GLY A 216 31.94 8.55 29.35
C GLY A 216 31.93 9.97 28.75
N ALA A 217 31.67 10.10 27.44
CA ALA A 217 31.62 11.38 26.74
C ALA A 217 30.28 12.13 26.88
N ALA A 218 29.25 11.51 27.47
CA ALA A 218 27.94 12.13 27.62
C ALA A 218 27.86 13.03 28.86
N PRO A 219 27.79 14.38 28.74
CA PRO A 219 27.28 15.18 29.84
C PRO A 219 25.84 14.76 30.15
N LEU A 220 25.47 14.76 31.44
CA LEU A 220 24.10 14.53 31.89
C LEU A 220 23.20 15.62 31.29
N PHE A 221 22.57 15.32 30.16
CA PHE A 221 21.54 16.17 29.59
C PHE A 221 20.29 16.03 30.48
N HIS A 222 20.03 17.03 31.32
CA HIS A 222 18.70 17.21 31.89
C HIS A 222 17.81 17.81 30.79
N PRO A 223 16.70 17.17 30.41
CA PRO A 223 15.79 17.76 29.44
C PRO A 223 15.19 19.05 30.04
N ALA A 224 15.57 20.19 29.47
CA ALA A 224 14.88 21.45 29.70
C ALA A 224 13.52 21.35 28.98
N GLY A 225 12.48 21.01 29.75
CA GLY A 225 11.11 20.85 29.26
C GLY A 225 10.54 19.49 29.63
N GLY A 226 9.84 19.43 30.76
CA GLY A 226 9.29 18.18 31.30
C GLY A 226 8.28 17.52 30.35
N LEU A 227 8.65 16.39 29.78
CA LEU A 227 7.72 15.27 29.65
C LEU A 227 7.83 14.46 30.93
N SER A 228 7.00 14.84 31.90
CA SER A 228 6.80 14.09 33.14
C SER A 228 6.61 12.62 32.80
N ALA A 229 7.36 11.75 33.47
CA ALA A 229 7.05 10.34 33.59
C ALA A 229 5.56 10.22 33.94
N ASN A 230 4.76 9.64 33.04
CA ASN A 230 3.36 9.31 33.27
C ASN A 230 3.27 8.22 34.36
N ARG A 231 3.58 8.57 35.61
CA ARG A 231 3.16 7.82 36.79
C ARG A 231 1.67 8.07 36.95
N GLY A 232 0.85 7.19 36.38
CA GLY A 232 -0.61 7.23 36.59
C GLY A 232 -1.50 6.83 35.43
N ARG A 233 -0.98 6.45 34.26
CA ARG A 233 -1.84 5.87 33.20
C ARG A 233 -1.77 4.36 33.23
N LYS A 234 -2.94 3.73 33.40
CA LYS A 234 -3.15 2.30 33.19
C LYS A 234 -2.48 1.88 31.88
N PRO A 235 -1.86 0.70 31.80
CA PRO A 235 -1.26 0.21 30.56
C PRO A 235 -2.28 0.39 29.44
N VAL A 236 -1.86 1.02 28.35
CA VAL A 236 -2.64 1.04 27.12
C VAL A 236 -2.82 -0.43 26.77
N ARG A 237 -4.05 -0.93 26.97
CA ARG A 237 -4.44 -2.23 26.43
C ARG A 237 -4.24 -2.09 24.92
N HIS A 238 -3.21 -2.73 24.39
CA HIS A 238 -3.27 -3.15 23.01
C HIS A 238 -4.53 -4.02 22.94
N TYR A 239 -5.56 -3.52 22.28
CA TYR A 239 -6.66 -4.37 21.86
C TYR A 239 -6.07 -5.27 20.80
N VAL A 240 -5.47 -6.38 21.23
CA VAL A 240 -5.32 -7.53 20.36
C VAL A 240 -6.75 -7.94 20.05
N CYS A 241 -7.16 -7.79 18.80
CA CYS A 241 -8.34 -8.47 18.29
C CYS A 241 -8.01 -9.97 18.42
N ALA A 242 -8.38 -10.56 19.55
CA ALA A 242 -8.16 -11.96 19.83
C ALA A 242 -9.13 -12.73 18.93
N VAL A 243 -8.61 -13.27 17.84
CA VAL A 243 -9.25 -14.40 17.18
C VAL A 243 -8.99 -15.58 18.11
N GLU A 244 -9.97 -15.96 18.92
CA GLU A 244 -9.90 -17.17 19.74
C GLU A 244 -9.86 -18.39 18.81
N ALA A 245 -8.66 -18.86 18.48
CA ALA A 245 -8.46 -20.10 17.75
C ALA A 245 -8.54 -21.28 18.74
N GLY A 246 -9.75 -21.77 18.97
CA GLY A 246 -10.01 -23.01 19.68
C GLY A 246 -10.15 -24.18 18.71
N ALA A 247 -9.05 -24.89 18.39
CA ALA A 247 -9.07 -26.32 18.06
C ALA A 247 -7.63 -26.83 17.83
N ARG A 248 -7.22 -27.86 18.59
CA ARG A 248 -6.04 -28.67 18.27
C ARG A 248 -6.36 -29.55 17.07
N ALA A 249 -5.62 -29.44 15.98
CA ALA A 249 -5.65 -30.40 14.88
C ALA A 249 -4.23 -30.92 14.61
N SER A 250 -4.15 -32.24 14.46
CA SER A 250 -2.95 -33.06 14.28
C SER A 250 -2.21 -32.75 12.99
N GLN A 251 -0.88 -32.91 13.05
CA GLN A 251 0.04 -32.86 11.92
C GLN A 251 -0.38 -33.87 10.86
N ASP A 252 -0.60 -33.43 9.62
CA ASP A 252 -0.21 -34.20 8.44
C ASP A 252 0.05 -33.27 7.23
N SER A 253 1.19 -33.56 6.60
CA SER A 253 1.84 -33.05 5.37
C SER A 253 1.19 -31.93 4.54
N LEU A 254 1.95 -30.82 4.39
CA LEU A 254 1.83 -29.82 3.31
C LEU A 254 2.41 -30.38 1.99
N PRO A 255 1.83 -30.10 0.80
CA PRO A 255 2.47 -30.43 -0.47
C PRO A 255 3.55 -29.38 -0.83
N PRO A 256 4.64 -29.79 -1.52
CA PRO A 256 5.75 -28.91 -1.85
C PRO A 256 5.43 -27.97 -3.03
N TYR A 257 6.09 -26.81 -3.03
CA TYR A 257 6.14 -25.87 -4.15
C TYR A 257 6.71 -26.56 -5.41
N GLY A 258 5.92 -26.60 -6.49
CA GLY A 258 6.32 -27.12 -7.79
C GLY A 258 6.49 -26.01 -8.82
N SER A 259 7.68 -25.94 -9.43
CA SER A 259 7.99 -25.23 -10.67
C SER A 259 7.06 -25.67 -11.81
N GLY A 260 6.77 -24.74 -12.73
CA GLY A 260 5.72 -24.89 -13.73
C GLY A 260 5.83 -26.05 -14.74
N SER A 261 4.72 -26.17 -15.46
CA SER A 261 4.39 -26.99 -16.65
C SER A 261 3.73 -28.36 -16.42
N ARG A 262 2.46 -28.40 -16.87
CA ARG A 262 1.70 -29.47 -17.56
C ARG A 262 0.30 -29.74 -16.98
N GLU A 263 -0.67 -29.40 -17.83
CA GLU A 263 -1.94 -30.06 -18.13
C GLU A 263 -2.66 -30.89 -17.04
N GLY A 264 -3.88 -30.43 -16.75
CA GLY A 264 -5.07 -31.27 -16.62
C GLY A 264 -5.11 -32.26 -15.47
N ASN A 265 -5.81 -31.89 -14.39
CA ASN A 265 -6.75 -32.84 -13.80
C ASN A 265 -7.90 -32.13 -13.09
N GLU A 266 -9.11 -32.48 -13.51
CA GLU A 266 -10.38 -32.15 -12.86
C GLU A 266 -10.42 -32.85 -11.49
N GLY A 267 -10.36 -32.06 -10.42
CA GLY A 267 -10.54 -32.54 -9.06
C GLY A 267 -11.31 -31.50 -8.27
N CYS A 268 -12.61 -31.74 -8.08
CA CYS A 268 -13.47 -30.93 -7.24
C CYS A 268 -12.83 -30.70 -5.87
N TRP A 269 -12.48 -29.45 -5.59
CA TRP A 269 -12.08 -29.02 -4.26
C TRP A 269 -13.28 -29.08 -3.32
N GLN A 270 -13.20 -29.94 -2.31
CA GLN A 270 -14.04 -29.87 -1.11
C GLN A 270 -13.27 -29.09 -0.03
N GLY A 271 -13.33 -27.76 -0.10
CA GLY A 271 -12.86 -26.85 0.95
C GLY A 271 -14.03 -25.98 1.38
N GLY A 272 -14.52 -26.19 2.60
CA GLY A 272 -15.70 -25.51 3.15
C GLY A 272 -15.38 -24.09 3.58
N GLY A 273 -16.02 -23.11 2.95
CA GLY A 273 -15.98 -21.70 3.32
C GLY A 273 -17.00 -20.86 2.53
N PHE A 274 -17.05 -21.04 1.21
CA PHE A 274 -18.12 -20.47 0.38
C PHE A 274 -19.39 -21.34 0.38
N GLU A 275 -20.54 -20.69 0.17
CA GLU A 275 -21.84 -21.39 0.09
C GLU A 275 -21.77 -22.54 -0.95
N PRO A 276 -22.45 -23.67 -0.73
CA PRO A 276 -22.48 -24.81 -1.66
C PRO A 276 -22.87 -24.44 -3.11
N ASP A 277 -23.52 -23.28 -3.28
CA ASP A 277 -24.01 -22.74 -4.56
C ASP A 277 -23.09 -21.67 -5.16
N ALA A 278 -21.84 -21.54 -4.70
CA ALA A 278 -20.89 -20.57 -5.25
C ALA A 278 -20.68 -20.82 -6.76
N GLU A 279 -20.78 -19.77 -7.58
CA GLU A 279 -20.68 -19.92 -9.03
C GLU A 279 -19.36 -20.62 -9.45
N PRO A 280 -19.39 -21.48 -10.47
CA PRO A 280 -18.18 -22.03 -11.06
C PRO A 280 -17.40 -20.92 -11.78
N LEU A 281 -16.09 -20.87 -11.54
CA LEU A 281 -15.20 -19.86 -12.13
C LEU A 281 -14.34 -20.47 -13.24
N GLN A 282 -14.18 -19.74 -14.34
CA GLN A 282 -13.27 -20.10 -15.42
C GLN A 282 -11.82 -19.83 -15.00
N PHE A 283 -10.90 -20.72 -15.37
CA PHE A 283 -9.46 -20.56 -15.11
C PHE A 283 -9.09 -20.36 -13.63
N TRP A 284 -9.73 -21.09 -12.72
CA TRP A 284 -9.41 -21.06 -11.29
C TRP A 284 -7.95 -21.43 -11.03
N ASN A 285 -7.23 -20.56 -10.31
CA ASN A 285 -5.80 -20.72 -10.02
C ASN A 285 -5.47 -20.96 -8.54
N GLY A 286 -6.47 -21.30 -7.73
CA GLY A 286 -6.32 -21.50 -6.28
C GLY A 286 -6.60 -20.26 -5.43
N TYR A 287 -6.75 -19.08 -6.03
CA TYR A 287 -7.15 -17.83 -5.36
C TYR A 287 -8.31 -17.13 -6.07
N GLY A 288 -8.34 -17.19 -7.40
CA GLY A 288 -9.37 -16.54 -8.20
C GLY A 288 -9.52 -17.16 -9.59
N GLY A 289 -10.54 -16.71 -10.29
CA GLY A 289 -10.87 -17.09 -11.68
C GLY A 289 -11.90 -16.11 -12.25
N PHE A 290 -12.21 -16.23 -13.53
CA PHE A 290 -13.18 -15.36 -14.17
C PHE A 290 -14.61 -15.86 -13.96
N SER A 291 -15.57 -14.93 -13.89
CA SER A 291 -17.01 -15.24 -13.84
C SER A 291 -17.43 -16.06 -15.07
N ALA A 292 -18.62 -16.66 -15.02
CA ALA A 292 -19.17 -17.39 -16.17
C ALA A 292 -19.32 -16.51 -17.43
N SER A 293 -19.63 -15.22 -17.25
CA SER A 293 -19.68 -14.22 -18.31
C SER A 293 -18.31 -13.68 -18.74
N GLY A 294 -17.26 -13.88 -17.95
CA GLY A 294 -15.90 -13.41 -18.24
C GLY A 294 -15.67 -11.91 -18.01
N ASP A 295 -16.68 -11.17 -17.55
CA ASP A 295 -16.64 -9.71 -17.31
C ASP A 295 -16.20 -9.32 -15.89
N GLU A 296 -16.00 -10.30 -15.03
CA GLU A 296 -15.43 -10.13 -13.69
C GLU A 296 -14.30 -11.12 -13.44
N TYR A 297 -13.26 -10.69 -12.75
CA TYR A 297 -12.29 -11.56 -12.11
C TYR A 297 -12.63 -11.66 -10.63
N VAL A 298 -12.95 -12.88 -10.19
CA VAL A 298 -13.46 -13.21 -8.86
C VAL A 298 -12.34 -13.82 -8.04
N ILE A 299 -12.07 -13.23 -6.88
CA ILE A 299 -11.07 -13.65 -5.90
C ILE A 299 -11.82 -14.13 -4.67
N ARG A 300 -11.44 -15.31 -4.16
CA ARG A 300 -12.03 -15.93 -2.99
C ARG A 300 -10.95 -16.13 -1.93
N LEU A 301 -11.01 -15.33 -0.87
CA LEU A 301 -10.07 -15.39 0.23
C LEU A 301 -10.66 -16.23 1.36
N GLU A 302 -9.93 -17.27 1.75
CA GLU A 302 -10.29 -18.15 2.85
C GLU A 302 -9.37 -17.89 4.05
N PRO A 303 -9.88 -17.86 5.30
CA PRO A 303 -9.05 -17.85 6.48
C PRO A 303 -8.33 -19.20 6.66
N ASP A 304 -7.09 -19.18 7.12
CA ASP A 304 -6.36 -20.37 7.56
C ASP A 304 -6.81 -20.81 8.98
N ALA A 305 -6.22 -21.89 9.49
CA ALA A 305 -6.52 -22.42 10.83
C ALA A 305 -6.27 -21.42 11.98
N ASN A 306 -5.50 -20.35 11.75
CA ASN A 306 -5.23 -19.28 12.70
C ASN A 306 -6.06 -18.01 12.42
N GLY A 307 -7.02 -18.08 11.49
CA GLY A 307 -7.87 -16.97 11.09
C GLY A 307 -7.21 -15.94 10.17
N ARG A 308 -6.04 -16.22 9.59
CA ARG A 308 -5.39 -15.31 8.63
C ARG A 308 -5.88 -15.57 7.22
N LEU A 309 -6.24 -14.51 6.49
CA LEU A 309 -6.68 -14.66 5.10
C LEU A 309 -5.56 -15.17 4.20
N ARG A 310 -5.88 -16.18 3.38
CA ARG A 310 -5.01 -16.70 2.34
C ARG A 310 -4.97 -15.74 1.14
N LEU A 311 -4.13 -14.71 1.23
CA LEU A 311 -3.93 -13.71 0.18
C LEU A 311 -3.18 -14.27 -1.05
N PRO A 312 -3.47 -13.77 -2.26
CA PRO A 312 -2.69 -14.07 -3.47
C PRO A 312 -1.21 -13.66 -3.31
N PRO A 313 -0.29 -14.22 -4.11
CA PRO A 313 1.16 -14.01 -3.93
C PRO A 313 1.63 -12.56 -4.12
N ARG A 314 0.82 -11.73 -4.78
CA ARG A 314 1.01 -10.29 -4.98
C ARG A 314 -0.34 -9.60 -4.83
N PRO A 315 -0.38 -8.29 -4.53
CA PRO A 315 -1.61 -7.52 -4.61
C PRO A 315 -2.20 -7.64 -6.01
N TRP A 316 -3.44 -8.11 -6.09
CA TRP A 316 -4.22 -8.18 -7.31
C TRP A 316 -5.14 -6.98 -7.31
N VAL A 317 -4.99 -6.12 -8.32
CA VAL A 317 -5.58 -4.79 -8.31
C VAL A 317 -6.48 -4.57 -9.49
N ASN A 318 -7.47 -3.71 -9.30
CA ASN A 318 -8.21 -3.08 -10.39
C ASN A 318 -7.87 -1.59 -10.44
N VAL A 319 -7.59 -1.09 -11.64
CA VAL A 319 -7.42 0.35 -11.90
C VAL A 319 -8.69 0.85 -12.54
N ILE A 320 -9.39 1.73 -11.83
CA ILE A 320 -10.69 2.23 -12.22
C ILE A 320 -10.54 3.73 -12.48
N ALA A 321 -10.66 4.12 -13.75
CA ALA A 321 -10.50 5.51 -14.16
C ALA A 321 -11.56 5.93 -15.17
N ASN A 322 -11.81 7.23 -15.20
CA ASN A 322 -12.37 7.97 -16.31
C ASN A 322 -11.28 8.97 -16.81
N PRO A 323 -11.51 9.76 -17.87
CA PRO A 323 -10.48 10.65 -18.41
C PRO A 323 -9.87 11.67 -17.43
N GLN A 324 -10.60 12.04 -16.38
CA GLN A 324 -10.22 13.12 -15.45
C GLN A 324 -9.97 12.63 -14.03
N PHE A 325 -10.21 11.37 -13.70
CA PHE A 325 -10.17 10.89 -12.32
C PHE A 325 -9.99 9.38 -12.28
N GLY A 326 -9.40 8.87 -11.20
CA GLY A 326 -9.36 7.44 -11.00
C GLY A 326 -8.85 7.03 -9.64
N PHE A 327 -8.92 5.72 -9.41
CA PHE A 327 -8.33 5.09 -8.24
C PHE A 327 -7.88 3.67 -8.55
N LEU A 328 -6.99 3.17 -7.70
CA LEU A 328 -6.62 1.76 -7.64
C LEU A 328 -7.31 1.11 -6.44
N ALA A 329 -7.72 -0.15 -6.58
CA ALA A 329 -8.22 -0.97 -5.47
C ALA A 329 -7.64 -2.38 -5.53
N SER A 330 -7.00 -2.84 -4.46
CA SER A 330 -6.46 -4.21 -4.33
C SER A 330 -7.48 -5.19 -3.77
N GLU A 331 -7.18 -6.49 -3.79
CA GLU A 331 -8.02 -7.53 -3.19
C GLU A 331 -8.25 -7.32 -1.69
N THR A 332 -7.37 -6.59 -1.01
CA THR A 332 -7.53 -6.26 0.42
C THR A 332 -8.39 -5.02 0.65
N GLY A 333 -8.70 -4.26 -0.42
CA GLY A 333 -9.35 -2.96 -0.35
C GLY A 333 -8.37 -1.79 -0.16
N ALA A 334 -7.06 -2.04 -0.17
CA ALA A 334 -6.08 -0.96 -0.21
C ALA A 334 -6.19 -0.21 -1.54
N GLY A 335 -6.01 1.11 -1.50
CA GLY A 335 -6.22 1.94 -2.68
C GLY A 335 -5.52 3.28 -2.64
N SER A 336 -5.53 3.93 -3.80
CA SER A 336 -5.02 5.29 -4.01
C SER A 336 -5.90 5.98 -5.03
N THR A 337 -6.32 7.21 -4.73
CA THR A 337 -7.26 8.02 -5.50
C THR A 337 -6.56 9.27 -5.99
N TRP A 338 -6.84 9.68 -7.23
CA TRP A 338 -6.26 10.87 -7.86
C TRP A 338 -7.28 11.63 -8.71
N SER A 339 -6.99 12.90 -8.93
CA SER A 339 -7.77 13.80 -9.79
C SER A 339 -6.84 14.38 -10.85
N GLN A 340 -7.24 14.32 -12.12
CA GLN A 340 -6.54 14.76 -13.33
C GLN A 340 -5.21 14.03 -13.63
N ASN A 341 -4.37 13.80 -12.63
CA ASN A 341 -3.03 13.25 -12.78
C ASN A 341 -2.68 12.30 -11.64
N SER A 342 -2.45 11.02 -11.96
CA SER A 342 -2.19 9.98 -10.96
C SER A 342 -0.88 10.14 -10.19
N ARG A 343 0.03 10.99 -10.67
CA ARG A 343 1.31 11.28 -10.03
C ARG A 343 1.34 12.65 -9.39
N GLU A 344 1.02 13.68 -10.19
CA GLU A 344 1.18 15.07 -9.77
C GLU A 344 0.03 15.56 -8.90
N ASN A 345 -1.14 14.90 -8.93
CA ASN A 345 -2.30 15.28 -8.11
C ASN A 345 -3.03 14.07 -7.51
N ARG A 346 -2.34 13.39 -6.59
CA ARG A 346 -2.95 12.34 -5.76
C ARG A 346 -3.80 12.99 -4.68
N LEU A 347 -5.01 12.47 -4.48
CA LEU A 347 -5.82 12.82 -3.33
C LEU A 347 -5.40 12.00 -2.11
N THR A 348 -5.10 10.72 -2.31
CA THR A 348 -4.66 9.78 -1.27
C THR A 348 -3.36 9.06 -1.65
N PRO A 349 -2.55 8.59 -0.67
CA PRO A 349 -1.22 8.05 -0.94
C PRO A 349 -1.24 6.86 -1.89
N TRP A 350 -0.26 6.79 -2.78
CA TRP A 350 0.02 5.60 -3.59
C TRP A 350 1.11 4.78 -2.94
N TYR A 351 0.82 3.51 -2.65
CA TYR A 351 1.77 2.54 -2.15
C TYR A 351 1.98 1.44 -3.20
N ASN A 352 3.22 1.08 -3.45
CA ASN A 352 3.62 -0.01 -4.34
C ASN A 352 4.34 -1.14 -3.59
N ASP A 353 4.03 -1.29 -2.29
CA ASP A 353 4.60 -2.32 -1.42
C ASP A 353 3.88 -3.65 -1.67
N PRO A 354 4.54 -4.64 -2.32
CA PRO A 354 3.89 -5.89 -2.72
C PRO A 354 3.73 -6.89 -1.57
N VAL A 355 4.22 -6.57 -0.38
CA VAL A 355 4.21 -7.44 0.79
C VAL A 355 3.09 -7.03 1.72
N LEU A 356 3.10 -5.76 2.16
CA LEU A 356 2.19 -5.25 3.18
C LEU A 356 0.89 -4.67 2.60
N ASP A 357 0.90 -4.25 1.33
CA ASP A 357 -0.23 -3.56 0.68
C ASP A 357 -0.88 -2.48 1.58
N PRO A 358 -0.14 -1.43 1.96
CA PRO A 358 -0.57 -0.48 2.99
C PRO A 358 -1.83 0.30 2.61
N HIS A 359 -2.65 0.58 3.62
CA HIS A 359 -3.90 1.31 3.47
C HIS A 359 -3.73 2.82 3.70
N GLY A 360 -3.79 3.62 2.64
CA GLY A 360 -3.94 5.09 2.72
C GLY A 360 -5.40 5.53 2.91
N GLU A 361 -6.33 4.61 2.63
CA GLU A 361 -7.77 4.74 2.77
C GLU A 361 -8.29 3.58 3.64
N GLY A 362 -9.30 3.83 4.46
CA GLY A 362 -9.91 2.83 5.32
C GLY A 362 -11.42 2.97 5.39
N LEU A 363 -12.11 1.83 5.42
CA LEU A 363 -13.55 1.74 5.59
C LEU A 363 -13.86 0.74 6.71
N TYR A 364 -14.42 1.23 7.81
CA TYR A 364 -14.63 0.45 9.02
C TYR A 364 -16.08 0.44 9.44
N LEU A 365 -16.47 -0.64 10.10
CA LEU A 365 -17.73 -0.80 10.80
C LEU A 365 -17.41 -1.09 12.28
N ARG A 366 -18.08 -0.39 13.20
CA ARG A 366 -18.00 -0.65 14.63
C ARG A 366 -19.37 -1.04 15.17
N ASP A 367 -19.42 -2.12 15.94
CA ASP A 367 -20.55 -2.47 16.79
C ASP A 367 -20.46 -1.66 18.09
N GLU A 368 -21.40 -0.74 18.29
CA GLU A 368 -21.43 0.16 19.44
C GLU A 368 -21.82 -0.56 20.74
N ASP A 369 -22.52 -1.70 20.65
CA ASP A 369 -22.93 -2.47 21.82
C ASP A 369 -21.74 -3.23 22.43
N HIS A 370 -20.78 -3.66 21.60
CA HIS A 370 -19.61 -4.45 22.01
C HIS A 370 -18.28 -3.69 21.94
N ASN A 371 -18.28 -2.47 21.36
CA ASN A 371 -17.10 -1.67 21.07
C ASN A 371 -16.02 -2.44 20.28
N GLN A 372 -16.46 -3.22 19.29
CA GLN A 372 -15.58 -3.97 18.38
C GLN A 372 -15.72 -3.41 16.97
N PHE A 373 -14.61 -3.24 16.27
CA PHE A 373 -14.60 -2.74 14.91
C PHE A 373 -13.81 -3.67 13.99
N TRP A 374 -14.15 -3.60 12.70
CA TRP A 374 -13.49 -4.33 11.63
C TRP A 374 -13.64 -3.58 10.31
N SER A 375 -12.93 -4.02 9.28
CA SER A 375 -13.02 -3.45 7.95
C SER A 375 -14.15 -4.06 7.14
N LEU A 376 -14.86 -3.24 6.36
CA LEU A 376 -15.88 -3.72 5.42
C LEU A 376 -15.28 -4.45 4.20
N THR A 377 -13.98 -4.27 3.98
CA THR A 377 -13.13 -4.98 3.01
C THR A 377 -12.13 -5.87 3.76
N PRO A 378 -11.37 -6.76 3.08
CA PRO A 378 -10.42 -7.67 3.77
C PRO A 378 -9.27 -6.99 4.53
N GLY A 379 -9.08 -5.69 4.38
CA GLY A 379 -8.13 -4.91 5.17
C GLY A 379 -8.66 -3.50 5.47
N PRO A 380 -7.99 -2.75 6.36
CA PRO A 380 -6.80 -3.16 7.12
C PRO A 380 -7.06 -4.05 8.35
N VAL A 381 -8.32 -4.26 8.74
CA VAL A 381 -8.72 -5.10 9.89
C VAL A 381 -9.70 -6.19 9.44
N PRO A 382 -9.21 -7.29 8.83
CA PRO A 382 -10.06 -8.39 8.39
C PRO A 382 -10.79 -9.06 9.55
N GLN A 383 -11.95 -9.62 9.24
CA GLN A 383 -12.56 -10.70 10.03
C GLN A 383 -12.00 -12.05 9.57
N ALA A 384 -11.96 -13.04 10.47
CA ALA A 384 -11.54 -14.40 10.14
C ALA A 384 -12.69 -15.19 9.47
N VAL A 385 -13.19 -14.68 8.34
CA VAL A 385 -14.27 -15.28 7.54
C VAL A 385 -13.90 -15.27 6.06
N PRO A 386 -14.60 -16.04 5.21
CA PRO A 386 -14.40 -15.98 3.77
C PRO A 386 -14.83 -14.63 3.17
N TYR A 387 -14.08 -14.15 2.18
CA TYR A 387 -14.38 -12.94 1.41
C TYR A 387 -14.43 -13.25 -0.09
N GLU A 388 -15.43 -12.72 -0.78
CA GLU A 388 -15.45 -12.68 -2.24
C GLU A 388 -15.18 -11.25 -2.72
N ILE A 389 -14.22 -11.12 -3.61
CA ILE A 389 -13.87 -9.85 -4.27
C ILE A 389 -14.08 -10.05 -5.76
N ARG A 390 -14.74 -9.09 -6.40
CA ARG A 390 -14.98 -9.09 -7.83
C ARG A 390 -14.40 -7.81 -8.40
N HIS A 391 -13.38 -7.94 -9.22
CA HIS A 391 -12.93 -6.85 -10.07
C HIS A 391 -13.72 -6.95 -11.38
N GLY A 392 -14.47 -5.92 -11.73
CA GLY A 392 -15.19 -5.83 -12.99
C GLY A 392 -14.78 -4.59 -13.77
N PHE A 393 -15.35 -4.42 -14.96
CA PHE A 393 -15.06 -3.25 -15.78
C PHE A 393 -15.63 -1.97 -15.14
N GLY A 394 -14.74 -1.16 -14.57
CA GLY A 394 -15.06 0.13 -13.96
C GLY A 394 -15.50 0.07 -12.50
N TYR A 395 -15.44 -1.09 -11.85
CA TYR A 395 -15.80 -1.23 -10.43
C TYR A 395 -15.02 -2.37 -9.74
N SER A 396 -15.00 -2.31 -8.41
CA SER A 396 -14.67 -3.47 -7.57
C SER A 396 -15.75 -3.68 -6.53
N HIS A 397 -16.10 -4.94 -6.28
CA HIS A 397 -17.13 -5.33 -5.32
C HIS A 397 -16.54 -6.28 -4.28
N TYR A 398 -16.70 -5.97 -3.00
CA TYR A 398 -16.27 -6.80 -1.88
C TYR A 398 -17.50 -7.28 -1.14
N ARG A 399 -17.56 -8.58 -0.84
CA ARG A 399 -18.67 -9.20 -0.13
C ARG A 399 -18.18 -10.17 0.92
N HIS A 400 -18.76 -10.10 2.11
CA HIS A 400 -18.58 -11.11 3.15
C HIS A 400 -19.75 -11.13 4.13
N VAL A 401 -19.76 -12.17 4.97
CA VAL A 401 -20.70 -12.27 6.10
C VAL A 401 -19.88 -12.46 7.36
N SER A 402 -20.02 -11.53 8.30
CA SER A 402 -19.37 -11.61 9.61
C SER A 402 -20.27 -10.98 10.67
N GLN A 403 -20.15 -11.40 11.92
CA GLN A 403 -20.89 -10.84 13.05
C GLN A 403 -22.42 -10.82 12.84
N GLY A 404 -22.98 -11.76 12.06
CA GLY A 404 -24.41 -11.80 11.71
C GLY A 404 -24.89 -10.70 10.74
N LEU A 405 -23.97 -10.01 10.07
CA LEU A 405 -24.23 -9.00 9.05
C LEU A 405 -23.70 -9.48 7.70
N GLN A 406 -24.54 -9.41 6.67
CA GLN A 406 -24.06 -9.43 5.28
C GLN A 406 -23.62 -8.03 4.90
N GLN A 407 -22.44 -7.94 4.30
CA GLN A 407 -21.73 -6.69 4.07
C GLN A 407 -21.21 -6.67 2.64
N GLU A 408 -21.59 -5.62 1.90
CA GLU A 408 -21.18 -5.41 0.51
C GLU A 408 -20.64 -3.99 0.33
N VAL A 409 -19.55 -3.87 -0.41
CA VAL A 409 -18.93 -2.59 -0.77
C VAL A 409 -18.65 -2.55 -2.25
N TRP A 410 -19.21 -1.57 -2.96
CA TRP A 410 -18.90 -1.28 -4.35
C TRP A 410 -18.05 -0.01 -4.42
N LEU A 411 -16.89 -0.13 -5.07
CA LEU A 411 -16.01 0.98 -5.39
C LEU A 411 -16.09 1.23 -6.89
N PHE A 412 -16.45 2.45 -7.30
CA PHE A 412 -16.46 2.85 -8.71
C PHE A 412 -16.23 4.36 -8.82
N THR A 413 -15.87 4.82 -10.02
CA THR A 413 -15.87 6.26 -10.31
C THR A 413 -17.04 6.57 -11.22
N ALA A 414 -17.63 7.75 -11.06
CA ALA A 414 -18.66 8.22 -11.98
C ALA A 414 -18.14 8.22 -13.42
N ARG A 415 -19.04 8.08 -14.39
CA ARG A 415 -18.67 7.94 -15.81
C ARG A 415 -17.80 9.10 -16.31
N GLU A 416 -18.12 10.33 -15.90
CA GLU A 416 -17.47 11.56 -16.41
C GLU A 416 -17.04 12.52 -15.30
N GLU A 417 -17.55 12.34 -14.08
CA GLU A 417 -17.33 13.26 -12.96
C GLU A 417 -16.10 12.83 -12.13
N PRO A 418 -15.33 13.77 -11.55
CA PRO A 418 -14.12 13.47 -10.79
C PRO A 418 -14.40 13.03 -9.35
N VAL A 419 -15.15 11.93 -9.21
CA VAL A 419 -15.58 11.41 -7.91
C VAL A 419 -15.52 9.88 -7.86
N LYS A 420 -14.96 9.38 -6.76
CA LYS A 420 -15.06 8.00 -6.31
C LYS A 420 -16.30 7.84 -5.45
N LEU A 421 -17.11 6.83 -5.76
CA LEU A 421 -18.26 6.43 -4.97
C LEU A 421 -17.96 5.10 -4.27
N ILE A 422 -18.24 5.09 -2.96
CA ILE A 422 -18.09 3.95 -2.06
C ILE A 422 -19.50 3.58 -1.58
N LEU A 423 -20.17 2.68 -2.30
CA LEU A 423 -21.52 2.26 -1.99
C LEU A 423 -21.49 1.05 -1.04
N ILE A 424 -22.11 1.20 0.11
CA ILE A 424 -22.13 0.21 1.20
C ILE A 424 -23.55 -0.30 1.35
N ARG A 425 -23.68 -1.62 1.41
CA ARG A 425 -24.93 -2.29 1.78
C ARG A 425 -24.69 -3.19 2.98
N LEU A 426 -25.51 -3.00 4.01
CA LEU A 426 -25.51 -3.84 5.20
C LEU A 426 -26.88 -4.50 5.34
N HIS A 427 -26.89 -5.79 5.63
CA HIS A 427 -28.12 -6.52 5.93
C HIS A 427 -27.99 -7.29 7.25
N ASN A 428 -28.90 -7.01 8.18
CA ASN A 428 -28.93 -7.65 9.49
C ASN A 428 -29.62 -9.01 9.42
N ARG A 429 -28.83 -10.08 9.47
CA ARG A 429 -29.34 -11.46 9.41
C ARG A 429 -29.80 -12.00 10.77
N GLN A 430 -29.70 -11.19 11.84
CA GLN A 430 -30.04 -11.59 13.20
C GLN A 430 -31.47 -11.16 13.57
N ARG A 431 -31.97 -11.73 14.67
CA ARG A 431 -33.28 -11.39 15.26
C ARG A 431 -33.22 -10.23 16.27
N ARG A 432 -32.10 -9.52 16.35
CA ARG A 432 -31.89 -8.38 17.26
C ARG A 432 -31.47 -7.15 16.47
N SER A 433 -31.87 -5.96 16.93
CA SER A 433 -31.39 -4.70 16.38
C SER A 433 -29.89 -4.53 16.64
N ARG A 434 -29.21 -3.78 15.79
CA ARG A 434 -27.77 -3.50 15.89
C ARG A 434 -27.51 -2.00 15.88
N HIS A 435 -26.70 -1.53 16.81
CA HIS A 435 -26.17 -0.16 16.80
C HIS A 435 -24.78 -0.16 16.20
N LEU A 436 -24.62 0.54 15.08
CA LEU A 436 -23.44 0.48 14.26
C LEU A 436 -22.92 1.89 13.96
N SER A 437 -21.60 2.04 13.87
CA SER A 437 -20.97 3.23 13.30
C SER A 437 -20.16 2.85 12.06
N LEU A 438 -20.41 3.54 10.96
CA LEU A 438 -19.60 3.49 9.75
C LEU A 438 -18.53 4.58 9.82
N PHE A 439 -17.28 4.23 9.52
CA PHE A 439 -16.17 5.18 9.45
C PHE A 439 -15.49 5.12 8.09
N THR A 440 -15.24 6.28 7.49
CA THR A 440 -14.30 6.41 6.37
C THR A 440 -13.08 7.18 6.82
N TYR A 441 -11.93 6.81 6.29
CA TYR A 441 -10.65 7.47 6.52
C TYR A 441 -9.90 7.59 5.20
N ALA A 442 -9.37 8.78 4.91
CA ALA A 442 -8.49 9.02 3.77
C ALA A 442 -7.36 9.95 4.21
N ARG A 443 -6.12 9.47 4.16
CA ARG A 443 -4.95 10.35 4.32
C ARG A 443 -4.86 11.28 3.11
N LEU A 444 -4.65 12.57 3.34
CA LEU A 444 -4.55 13.53 2.23
C LEU A 444 -3.13 13.66 1.71
N VAL A 445 -3.02 13.91 0.40
CA VAL A 445 -1.77 14.19 -0.30
C VAL A 445 -1.84 15.53 -1.02
N LEU A 446 -2.82 15.71 -1.92
CA LEU A 446 -3.00 16.89 -2.77
C LEU A 446 -1.71 17.27 -3.51
N GLY A 447 -1.10 16.28 -4.16
CA GLY A 447 0.19 16.41 -4.82
C GLY A 447 0.90 15.07 -5.06
N VAL A 448 2.23 15.07 -4.98
CA VAL A 448 3.05 13.86 -5.22
C VAL A 448 3.22 13.02 -3.96
N LEU A 449 3.67 13.62 -2.86
CA LEU A 449 3.97 12.94 -1.59
C LEU A 449 3.18 13.54 -0.43
N PRO A 450 2.69 12.74 0.54
CA PRO A 450 1.82 13.21 1.61
C PRO A 450 2.39 14.35 2.48
N GLY A 451 3.72 14.50 2.54
CA GLY A 451 4.37 15.51 3.38
C GLY A 451 4.65 16.85 2.69
N GLY A 452 4.45 16.96 1.37
CA GLY A 452 4.90 18.13 0.60
C GLY A 452 4.21 19.44 1.00
N HIS A 453 2.89 19.38 1.25
CA HIS A 453 2.05 20.55 1.57
C HIS A 453 1.20 20.36 2.82
N ALA A 454 1.40 19.26 3.57
CA ALA A 454 0.50 18.85 4.66
C ALA A 454 0.25 19.94 5.70
N THR A 455 1.29 20.70 6.09
CA THR A 455 1.19 21.74 7.11
C THR A 455 0.45 22.99 6.66
N GLU A 456 0.34 23.20 5.34
CA GLU A 456 -0.33 24.35 4.72
C GLU A 456 -1.81 24.08 4.43
N LEU A 457 -2.24 22.81 4.45
CA LEU A 457 -3.62 22.44 4.20
C LEU A 457 -4.52 22.86 5.36
N ALA A 458 -5.59 23.56 5.03
CA ALA A 458 -6.71 23.81 5.93
C ALA A 458 -7.82 22.79 5.64
N ILE A 459 -8.21 22.02 6.65
CA ILE A 459 -9.38 21.15 6.56
C ILE A 459 -10.59 21.91 7.09
N GLU A 460 -11.62 22.07 6.26
CA GLU A 460 -12.84 22.78 6.60
C GLU A 460 -14.06 21.87 6.48
N GLN A 461 -15.17 22.26 7.11
CA GLN A 461 -16.46 21.63 6.90
C GLN A 461 -17.37 22.57 6.12
N ASP A 462 -17.99 22.08 5.05
CA ASP A 462 -19.01 22.83 4.33
C ASP A 462 -20.31 22.90 5.12
N GLY A 463 -20.81 24.11 5.37
CA GLY A 463 -22.01 24.33 6.18
C GLY A 463 -23.32 23.86 5.54
N ALA A 464 -23.35 23.66 4.21
CA ALA A 464 -24.57 23.24 3.50
C ALA A 464 -24.69 21.72 3.38
N THR A 465 -23.57 21.04 3.13
CA THR A 465 -23.52 19.59 2.86
C THR A 465 -22.94 18.76 4.01
N GLY A 466 -22.27 19.41 4.96
CA GLY A 466 -21.53 18.73 6.04
C GLY A 466 -20.24 18.05 5.57
N ALA A 467 -19.86 18.19 4.29
CA ALA A 467 -18.67 17.59 3.71
C ALA A 467 -17.38 18.19 4.25
N LEU A 468 -16.32 17.39 4.32
CA LEU A 468 -14.97 17.88 4.55
C LEU A 468 -14.38 18.41 3.25
N LEU A 469 -13.72 19.56 3.31
CA LEU A 469 -13.08 20.25 2.20
C LEU A 469 -11.61 20.52 2.49
N ALA A 470 -10.77 20.49 1.45
CA ALA A 470 -9.39 20.96 1.48
C ALA A 470 -9.04 21.60 0.13
N GLU A 471 -8.54 22.82 0.15
CA GLU A 471 -8.04 23.49 -1.06
C GLU A 471 -6.66 22.95 -1.42
N ASN A 472 -6.47 22.62 -2.69
CA ASN A 472 -5.22 22.14 -3.23
C ASN A 472 -4.29 23.34 -3.47
N HIS A 473 -3.09 23.28 -2.92
CA HIS A 473 -2.05 24.32 -3.10
C HIS A 473 -0.89 23.84 -4.00
N ASN A 474 -0.97 22.64 -4.57
CA ASN A 474 -0.02 22.20 -5.58
C ASN A 474 -0.08 23.18 -6.77
N ARG A 475 1.10 23.64 -7.20
CA ARG A 475 1.27 24.67 -8.24
C ARG A 475 0.38 24.48 -9.47
N GLU A 476 0.29 23.26 -10.02
CA GLU A 476 -0.50 23.03 -11.26
C GLU A 476 -1.99 22.83 -11.01
N PHE A 477 -2.39 22.58 -9.77
CA PHE A 477 -3.75 22.22 -9.36
C PHE A 477 -4.33 23.19 -8.32
N SER A 478 -3.68 24.35 -8.16
CA SER A 478 -3.98 25.31 -7.12
C SER A 478 -5.42 25.84 -7.25
N GLY A 479 -6.12 25.94 -6.11
CA GLY A 479 -7.49 26.45 -6.03
C GLY A 479 -8.58 25.39 -6.26
N ARG A 480 -8.22 24.18 -6.70
CA ARG A 480 -9.14 23.04 -6.74
C ARG A 480 -9.47 22.59 -5.31
N ILE A 481 -10.65 22.02 -5.12
CA ILE A 481 -11.16 21.66 -3.80
C ILE A 481 -11.41 20.16 -3.73
N ALA A 482 -10.56 19.48 -2.96
CA ALA A 482 -10.76 18.09 -2.60
C ALA A 482 -11.86 17.99 -1.55
N PHE A 483 -12.67 16.94 -1.61
CA PHE A 483 -13.77 16.75 -0.68
C PHE A 483 -14.01 15.30 -0.30
N ALA A 484 -14.61 15.11 0.88
CA ALA A 484 -15.24 13.86 1.29
C ALA A 484 -16.62 14.10 1.90
N ALA A 485 -17.60 13.30 1.51
CA ALA A 485 -18.99 13.44 1.96
C ALA A 485 -19.67 12.09 2.19
N ALA A 486 -20.68 12.07 3.05
CA ALA A 486 -21.63 10.96 3.14
C ALA A 486 -22.89 11.29 2.33
N SER A 487 -23.44 10.29 1.64
CA SER A 487 -24.68 10.36 0.88
C SER A 487 -25.65 9.23 1.30
N PRO A 488 -26.97 9.48 1.36
CA PRO A 488 -27.60 10.77 1.13
C PRO A 488 -27.29 11.78 2.24
N THR A 489 -27.47 13.07 1.96
CA THR A 489 -27.44 14.13 2.97
C THR A 489 -28.77 14.12 3.71
N ASP A 490 -28.87 13.27 4.72
CA ASP A 490 -30.05 13.09 5.57
C ASP A 490 -29.88 13.81 6.92
N SER A 491 -30.87 13.69 7.80
CA SER A 491 -30.80 14.27 9.16
C SER A 491 -29.88 13.50 10.11
N VAL A 492 -29.17 12.46 9.64
CA VAL A 492 -28.26 11.68 10.48
C VAL A 492 -26.98 12.50 10.68
N PRO A 493 -26.57 12.76 11.94
CA PRO A 493 -25.35 13.51 12.21
C PRO A 493 -24.12 12.82 11.62
N ILE A 494 -23.28 13.60 10.94
CA ILE A 494 -21.97 13.19 10.46
C ILE A 494 -20.93 13.76 11.42
N HIS A 495 -20.26 12.88 12.16
CA HIS A 495 -19.10 13.27 12.97
C HIS A 495 -17.84 13.22 12.12
N ILE A 496 -16.88 14.12 12.37
CA ILE A 496 -15.75 14.32 11.47
C ILE A 496 -14.44 14.51 12.22
N SER A 497 -13.33 14.29 11.54
CA SER A 497 -12.00 14.76 11.96
C SER A 497 -11.13 15.03 10.74
N GLY A 498 -10.41 16.15 10.79
CA GLY A 498 -9.38 16.56 9.85
C GLY A 498 -7.96 16.19 10.29
N ASP A 499 -7.80 15.60 11.48
CA ASP A 499 -6.50 15.33 12.11
C ASP A 499 -6.18 13.82 12.14
N ARG A 500 -5.29 13.40 11.24
CA ARG A 500 -4.78 12.03 11.15
C ARG A 500 -4.12 11.58 12.45
N THR A 501 -3.47 12.48 13.18
CA THR A 501 -2.84 12.14 14.46
C THR A 501 -3.89 11.81 15.51
N ALA A 502 -5.03 12.50 15.50
CA ALA A 502 -6.16 12.19 16.36
C ALA A 502 -6.86 10.89 15.97
N PHE A 503 -7.05 10.64 14.66
CA PHE A 503 -7.71 9.43 14.17
C PHE A 503 -6.87 8.16 14.40
N ILE A 504 -5.62 8.17 13.91
CA ILE A 504 -4.72 7.01 13.97
C ILE A 504 -4.14 6.84 15.38
N GLY A 505 -3.83 7.94 16.07
CA GLY A 505 -3.15 7.93 17.36
C GLY A 505 -1.63 7.87 17.24
N LYS A 506 -0.94 8.18 18.34
CA LYS A 506 0.53 8.10 18.42
C LYS A 506 0.95 6.63 18.37
N HIS A 507 1.78 6.27 17.38
CA HIS A 507 2.19 4.88 17.10
C HIS A 507 1.06 3.96 16.61
N GLY A 508 -0.12 4.51 16.31
CA GLY A 508 -1.20 3.74 15.71
C GLY A 508 -0.96 3.46 14.22
N SER A 509 -1.86 2.69 13.63
CA SER A 509 -1.88 2.41 12.20
C SER A 509 -3.33 2.30 11.71
N PRO A 510 -3.59 2.25 10.39
CA PRO A 510 -4.92 1.93 9.88
C PRO A 510 -5.46 0.59 10.41
N ALA A 511 -4.60 -0.37 10.76
CA ALA A 511 -5.02 -1.63 11.39
C ALA A 511 -5.32 -1.51 12.90
N CYS A 512 -4.96 -0.38 13.53
CA CYS A 512 -5.20 -0.10 14.94
C CYS A 512 -5.38 1.42 15.17
N PRO A 513 -6.44 2.03 14.63
CA PRO A 513 -6.70 3.46 14.81
C PRO A 513 -7.21 3.72 16.23
N GLU A 514 -6.56 4.64 16.95
CA GLU A 514 -6.91 4.95 18.35
C GLU A 514 -8.35 5.46 18.49
N ALA A 515 -8.83 6.27 17.54
CA ALA A 515 -10.17 6.86 17.60
C ALA A 515 -11.30 5.81 17.63
N LEU A 516 -11.17 4.71 16.87
CA LEU A 516 -12.21 3.67 16.83
C LEU A 516 -12.27 2.84 18.11
N CYS A 517 -11.16 2.76 18.85
CA CYS A 517 -11.09 2.05 20.14
C CYS A 517 -11.55 2.92 21.31
N ARG A 518 -11.18 4.20 21.29
CA ARG A 518 -11.26 5.09 22.45
C ARG A 518 -12.51 5.97 22.45
N ASP A 519 -12.90 6.49 21.29
CA ASP A 519 -13.82 7.61 21.19
C ASP A 519 -15.19 7.15 20.71
N LYS A 520 -16.27 7.66 21.33
CA LYS A 520 -17.63 7.37 20.84
C LYS A 520 -17.92 8.08 19.53
N ILE A 521 -17.46 9.32 19.40
CA ILE A 521 -17.61 10.15 18.21
C ILE A 521 -16.25 10.74 17.82
N LEU A 522 -16.05 11.04 16.53
CA LEU A 522 -14.87 11.78 16.07
C LEU A 522 -14.80 13.17 16.70
N ASP A 523 -13.57 13.67 16.87
CA ASP A 523 -13.25 14.80 17.74
C ASP A 523 -13.56 16.20 17.17
N GLY A 524 -13.96 16.28 15.91
CA GLY A 524 -14.30 17.55 15.24
C GLY A 524 -13.11 18.45 14.96
N ARG A 525 -11.86 17.96 15.04
CA ARG A 525 -10.68 18.79 14.77
C ARG A 525 -10.60 19.18 13.30
N LEU A 526 -10.48 20.47 13.05
CA LEU A 526 -10.41 21.09 11.72
C LEU A 526 -9.43 22.27 11.74
N GLY A 527 -9.10 22.79 10.57
CA GLY A 527 -8.20 23.94 10.39
C GLY A 527 -6.81 23.55 9.86
N THR A 528 -5.85 24.44 10.09
CA THR A 528 -4.46 24.35 9.61
C THR A 528 -3.50 23.72 10.62
N GLY A 529 -2.31 23.30 10.17
CA GLY A 529 -1.25 22.80 11.06
C GLY A 529 -1.51 21.42 11.65
N LEU A 530 -2.49 20.69 11.10
CA LEU A 530 -2.80 19.31 11.43
C LEU A 530 -1.95 18.35 10.57
N ASP A 531 -2.01 17.05 10.88
CA ASP A 531 -1.63 15.99 9.93
C ASP A 531 -2.90 15.66 9.12
N PRO A 532 -3.06 16.13 7.87
CA PRO A 532 -4.36 16.22 7.24
C PRO A 532 -4.93 14.86 6.81
N CYS A 533 -6.19 14.62 7.16
CA CYS A 533 -6.99 13.53 6.63
C CYS A 533 -8.45 13.95 6.44
N PHE A 534 -9.21 13.17 5.67
CA PHE A 534 -10.66 13.16 5.76
C PHE A 534 -11.12 11.95 6.56
N ALA A 535 -11.72 12.17 7.72
CA ALA A 535 -12.39 11.13 8.49
C ALA A 535 -13.85 11.50 8.72
N LEU A 536 -14.76 10.60 8.37
CA LEU A 536 -16.20 10.73 8.55
C LEU A 536 -16.71 9.56 9.39
N GLN A 537 -17.71 9.81 10.23
CA GLN A 537 -18.43 8.82 11.01
C GLN A 537 -19.94 9.03 10.91
N VAL A 538 -20.67 7.96 10.64
CA VAL A 538 -22.14 7.94 10.64
C VAL A 538 -22.63 6.82 11.56
N THR A 539 -23.47 7.17 12.53
CA THR A 539 -24.08 6.20 13.46
C THR A 539 -25.48 5.83 13.00
N LEU A 540 -25.77 4.53 12.94
CA LEU A 540 -27.05 4.00 12.47
C LEU A 540 -27.55 2.85 13.35
N ARG A 541 -28.87 2.66 13.33
CA ARG A 541 -29.53 1.52 13.96
C ARG A 541 -30.15 0.64 12.86
N LEU A 542 -29.79 -0.64 12.85
CA LEU A 542 -30.27 -1.60 11.87
C LEU A 542 -31.17 -2.64 12.56
N GLU A 543 -32.46 -2.61 12.23
CA GLU A 543 -33.45 -3.52 12.81
C GLU A 543 -33.27 -4.98 12.34
N PRO A 544 -33.85 -5.97 13.04
CA PRO A 544 -33.82 -7.36 12.60
C PRO A 544 -34.32 -7.54 11.17
N GLY A 545 -33.54 -8.22 10.32
CA GLY A 545 -33.89 -8.45 8.91
C GLY A 545 -33.84 -7.20 8.01
N ALA A 546 -33.57 -6.01 8.56
CA ALA A 546 -33.48 -4.79 7.77
C ALA A 546 -32.18 -4.75 6.95
N ALA A 547 -32.25 -4.11 5.80
CA ALA A 547 -31.09 -3.73 5.01
C ALA A 547 -30.98 -2.21 4.95
N MET A 548 -29.76 -1.71 4.80
CA MET A 548 -29.50 -0.29 4.60
C MET A 548 -28.45 -0.09 3.50
N GLU A 549 -28.55 1.05 2.85
CA GLU A 549 -27.62 1.50 1.82
C GLU A 549 -27.07 2.88 2.20
N ARG A 550 -25.76 3.09 2.09
CA ARG A 550 -25.11 4.38 2.30
C ARG A 550 -23.97 4.53 1.31
N ALA A 551 -23.74 5.73 0.81
CA ALA A 551 -22.58 6.03 -0.01
C ALA A 551 -21.63 6.99 0.70
N PHE A 552 -20.33 6.86 0.42
CA PHE A 552 -19.34 7.90 0.69
C PHE A 552 -18.70 8.33 -0.62
N LEU A 553 -18.39 9.62 -0.69
CA LEU A 553 -17.81 10.28 -1.85
C LEU A 553 -16.42 10.78 -1.50
N ILE A 554 -15.47 10.59 -2.41
CA ILE A 554 -14.15 11.25 -2.37
C ILE A 554 -13.88 11.79 -3.77
N GLY A 555 -13.59 13.08 -3.89
CA GLY A 555 -13.37 13.71 -5.19
C GLY A 555 -12.62 15.03 -5.09
N GLU A 556 -12.48 15.69 -6.23
CA GLU A 556 -11.94 17.04 -6.30
C GLU A 556 -12.63 17.82 -7.43
N ALA A 557 -13.00 19.07 -7.16
CA ALA A 557 -13.70 19.92 -8.12
C ALA A 557 -13.05 21.31 -8.22
N ASP A 558 -13.46 22.09 -9.22
CA ASP A 558 -12.87 23.41 -9.51
C ASP A 558 -13.30 24.50 -8.52
N SER A 559 -14.40 24.27 -7.78
CA SER A 559 -14.96 25.25 -6.84
C SER A 559 -15.85 24.59 -5.79
N ARG A 560 -16.19 25.33 -4.72
CA ARG A 560 -17.10 24.85 -3.66
C ARG A 560 -18.50 24.59 -4.19
N ASP A 561 -18.96 25.41 -5.14
CA ASP A 561 -20.29 25.25 -5.75
C ASP A 561 -20.35 23.96 -6.58
N GLU A 562 -19.26 23.63 -7.26
CA GLU A 562 -19.16 22.37 -8.00
C GLU A 562 -19.09 21.16 -7.06
N VAL A 563 -18.39 21.26 -5.92
CA VAL A 563 -18.46 20.24 -4.85
C VAL A 563 -19.90 20.03 -4.39
N ARG A 564 -20.63 21.11 -4.10
CA ARG A 564 -22.03 21.05 -3.67
C ARG A 564 -22.94 20.45 -4.74
N ARG A 565 -22.73 20.79 -6.02
CA ARG A 565 -23.46 20.20 -7.15
C ARG A 565 -23.25 18.69 -7.21
N LEU A 566 -22.00 18.23 -7.11
CA LEU A 566 -21.65 16.82 -7.11
C LEU A 566 -22.31 16.07 -5.95
N ILE A 567 -22.18 16.60 -4.72
CA ILE A 567 -22.80 15.98 -3.54
C ILE A 567 -24.32 15.95 -3.69
N GLY A 568 -24.94 17.06 -4.09
CA GLY A 568 -26.39 17.15 -4.29
C GLY A 568 -26.90 16.10 -5.27
N ARG A 569 -26.25 15.95 -6.44
CA ARG A 569 -26.59 14.94 -7.45
C ARG A 569 -26.60 13.52 -6.89
N TYR A 570 -25.59 13.16 -6.10
CA TYR A 570 -25.48 11.81 -5.55
C TYR A 570 -26.22 11.63 -4.23
N SER A 571 -26.80 12.68 -3.66
CA SER A 571 -27.72 12.61 -2.52
C SER A 571 -29.16 12.32 -2.94
N GLU A 572 -29.48 12.40 -4.23
CA GLU A 572 -30.79 12.00 -4.75
C GLU A 572 -31.02 10.49 -4.60
N ASP A 573 -32.25 10.11 -4.24
CA ASP A 573 -32.64 8.72 -4.02
C ASP A 573 -32.32 7.85 -5.26
N GLY A 574 -31.51 6.82 -5.06
CA GLY A 574 -31.12 5.88 -6.11
C GLY A 574 -30.09 6.41 -7.13
N ALA A 575 -29.59 7.65 -6.99
CA ALA A 575 -28.63 8.22 -7.93
C ALA A 575 -27.31 7.45 -7.96
N VAL A 576 -26.81 6.99 -6.81
CA VAL A 576 -25.57 6.20 -6.72
C VAL A 576 -25.73 4.83 -7.39
N ALA A 577 -26.85 4.14 -7.16
CA ALA A 577 -27.14 2.87 -7.81
C ALA A 577 -27.30 3.03 -9.33
N THR A 578 -27.94 4.12 -9.77
CA THR A 578 -28.07 4.48 -11.19
C THR A 578 -26.70 4.75 -11.82
N ALA A 579 -25.83 5.51 -11.14
CA ALA A 579 -24.48 5.78 -11.62
C ALA A 579 -23.64 4.50 -11.77
N LEU A 580 -23.77 3.54 -10.83
CA LEU A 580 -23.12 2.24 -10.97
C LEU A 580 -23.63 1.46 -12.20
N ALA A 581 -24.95 1.46 -12.44
CA ALA A 581 -25.53 0.81 -13.61
C ALA A 581 -25.06 1.46 -14.93
N GLU A 582 -24.99 2.80 -14.97
CA GLU A 582 -24.46 3.56 -16.10
C GLU A 582 -23.00 3.24 -16.40
N VAL A 583 -22.15 3.13 -15.36
CA VAL A 583 -20.74 2.76 -15.50
C VAL A 583 -20.61 1.36 -16.10
N ARG A 584 -21.33 0.38 -15.55
CA ARG A 584 -21.31 -1.00 -16.05
C ARG A 584 -21.78 -1.09 -17.50
N LYS A 585 -22.86 -0.38 -17.84
CA LYS A 585 -23.38 -0.32 -19.21
C LYS A 585 -22.36 0.32 -20.16
N SER A 586 -21.81 1.49 -19.78
CA SER A 586 -20.83 2.23 -20.59
C SER A 586 -19.59 1.39 -20.91
N TRP A 587 -19.06 0.66 -19.93
CA TRP A 587 -17.93 -0.24 -20.15
C TRP A 587 -18.29 -1.41 -21.06
N ARG A 588 -19.45 -2.06 -20.85
CA ARG A 588 -19.90 -3.16 -21.72
C ARG A 588 -20.05 -2.69 -23.17
N ASP A 589 -20.75 -1.58 -23.39
CA ASP A 589 -21.01 -1.03 -24.72
C ASP A 589 -19.70 -0.67 -25.45
N ARG A 590 -18.68 -0.23 -24.71
CA ARG A 590 -17.37 0.13 -25.27
C ARG A 590 -16.51 -1.09 -25.60
N LEU A 591 -16.51 -2.11 -24.74
CA LEU A 591 -15.62 -3.25 -24.87
C LEU A 591 -16.12 -4.28 -25.89
N ILE A 592 -17.44 -4.35 -26.12
CA ILE A 592 -18.04 -5.31 -27.07
C ILE A 592 -17.76 -5.01 -28.55
N ALA A 593 -17.17 -3.85 -28.87
CA ALA A 593 -16.89 -3.45 -30.25
C ALA A 593 -16.01 -4.46 -31.02
N VAL A 594 -15.13 -5.17 -30.32
CA VAL A 594 -14.32 -6.27 -30.87
C VAL A 594 -14.60 -7.50 -30.03
N GLN A 595 -15.03 -8.58 -30.67
CA GLN A 595 -15.21 -9.90 -30.05
C GLN A 595 -14.63 -10.96 -30.97
N ILE A 596 -13.95 -11.93 -30.37
CA ILE A 596 -13.42 -13.12 -31.04
C ILE A 596 -14.03 -14.36 -30.40
N GLN A 597 -14.09 -15.42 -31.20
CA GLN A 597 -14.39 -16.77 -30.73
C GLN A 597 -13.37 -17.71 -31.35
N THR A 598 -12.58 -18.38 -30.53
CA THR A 598 -11.49 -19.24 -30.97
C THR A 598 -11.48 -20.56 -30.21
N PRO A 599 -10.69 -21.56 -30.65
CA PRO A 599 -10.44 -22.77 -29.86
C PRO A 599 -9.67 -22.53 -28.55
N SER A 600 -9.25 -21.29 -28.25
CA SER A 600 -8.53 -20.92 -27.02
C SER A 600 -9.39 -19.96 -26.18
N PRO A 601 -10.21 -20.47 -25.24
CA PRO A 601 -11.12 -19.62 -24.46
C PRO A 601 -10.38 -18.58 -23.60
N SER A 602 -9.13 -18.83 -23.22
CA SER A 602 -8.30 -17.85 -22.50
C SER A 602 -7.94 -16.65 -23.37
N LEU A 603 -7.73 -16.85 -24.68
CA LEU A 603 -7.48 -15.77 -25.62
C LEU A 603 -8.75 -14.94 -25.81
N ASP A 604 -9.87 -15.61 -26.03
CA ASP A 604 -11.19 -14.97 -26.18
C ASP A 604 -11.50 -14.09 -24.99
N LEU A 605 -11.32 -14.62 -23.78
CA LEU A 605 -11.58 -13.89 -22.54
C LEU A 605 -10.77 -12.59 -22.44
N MET A 606 -9.48 -12.63 -22.78
CA MET A 606 -8.63 -11.46 -22.71
C MET A 606 -8.97 -10.42 -23.77
N ILE A 607 -9.19 -10.84 -25.02
CA ILE A 607 -9.46 -9.93 -26.14
C ILE A 607 -10.88 -9.34 -26.07
N ASN A 608 -11.85 -10.11 -25.60
CA ASN A 608 -13.27 -9.71 -25.55
C ASN A 608 -13.59 -8.68 -24.45
N GLY A 609 -12.60 -8.28 -23.63
CA GLY A 609 -12.80 -7.19 -22.69
C GLY A 609 -11.55 -6.74 -21.96
N TRP A 610 -10.81 -7.65 -21.31
CA TRP A 610 -9.76 -7.29 -20.36
C TRP A 610 -8.57 -6.54 -20.95
N ALA A 611 -8.12 -6.89 -22.15
CA ALA A 611 -7.01 -6.21 -22.82
C ALA A 611 -7.37 -4.76 -23.19
N ALA A 612 -8.56 -4.56 -23.78
CA ALA A 612 -9.06 -3.23 -24.11
C ALA A 612 -9.36 -2.39 -22.85
N TYR A 613 -9.94 -3.02 -21.82
CA TYR A 613 -10.18 -2.40 -20.52
C TYR A 613 -8.88 -1.90 -19.89
N GLN A 614 -7.86 -2.76 -19.84
CA GLN A 614 -6.55 -2.41 -19.28
C GLN A 614 -5.88 -1.28 -20.07
N THR A 615 -5.93 -1.35 -21.40
CA THR A 615 -5.36 -0.30 -22.27
C THR A 615 -6.03 1.04 -22.01
N LEU A 616 -7.35 1.07 -21.89
CA LEU A 616 -8.09 2.31 -21.68
C LEU A 616 -8.00 2.83 -20.25
N SER A 617 -8.42 2.03 -19.27
CA SER A 617 -8.49 2.44 -17.86
C SER A 617 -7.10 2.67 -17.27
N CYS A 618 -6.18 1.72 -17.43
CA CYS A 618 -4.86 1.80 -16.82
C CYS A 618 -3.93 2.73 -17.58
N ARG A 619 -3.94 2.68 -18.92
CA ARG A 619 -2.88 3.31 -19.72
C ARG A 619 -3.28 4.63 -20.35
N LEU A 620 -4.42 4.72 -21.01
CA LEU A 620 -4.86 5.99 -21.61
C LEU A 620 -5.47 6.97 -20.61
N TRP A 621 -6.24 6.50 -19.63
CA TRP A 621 -6.91 7.38 -18.66
C TRP A 621 -6.13 7.52 -17.37
N GLY A 622 -5.93 6.41 -16.65
CA GLY A 622 -5.29 6.42 -15.35
C GLY A 622 -3.79 6.72 -15.42
N ARG A 623 -3.09 6.27 -16.47
CA ARG A 623 -1.61 6.27 -16.59
C ARG A 623 -0.96 5.75 -15.30
N SER A 624 -1.55 4.69 -14.75
CA SER A 624 -1.30 4.19 -13.41
C SER A 624 -1.51 2.67 -13.32
N ALA A 625 -0.76 2.05 -12.42
CA ALA A 625 -0.76 0.63 -12.08
C ALA A 625 -0.14 0.45 -10.69
N PHE A 626 -0.19 -0.78 -10.15
CA PHE A 626 0.36 -1.06 -8.82
C PHE A 626 1.85 -0.70 -8.69
N TYR A 627 2.67 -1.07 -9.67
CA TYR A 627 4.10 -0.78 -9.66
C TYR A 627 4.47 0.51 -10.38
N GLN A 628 3.54 1.26 -10.96
CA GLN A 628 3.86 2.50 -11.65
C GLN A 628 2.68 3.46 -11.60
N SER A 629 2.82 4.57 -10.87
CA SER A 629 1.87 5.66 -10.87
C SER A 629 2.51 6.87 -11.55
N GLY A 630 2.33 6.93 -12.87
CA GLY A 630 3.10 7.80 -13.77
C GLY A 630 2.41 9.10 -14.12
N GLY A 631 1.13 9.08 -14.51
CA GLY A 631 0.34 10.27 -14.82
C GLY A 631 0.72 11.03 -16.10
N ALA A 632 1.92 10.83 -16.65
CA ALA A 632 2.42 11.44 -17.88
C ALA A 632 1.95 10.73 -19.15
N PHE A 633 1.72 11.49 -20.20
CA PHE A 633 1.63 10.95 -21.56
C PHE A 633 3.05 10.66 -22.06
N GLY A 634 3.35 9.42 -22.38
CA GLY A 634 4.56 9.05 -23.13
C GLY A 634 4.26 9.10 -24.63
N PHE A 635 5.08 9.79 -25.41
CA PHE A 635 4.78 10.08 -26.82
C PHE A 635 4.60 8.80 -27.64
N ARG A 636 5.59 7.91 -27.57
CA ARG A 636 5.51 6.58 -28.18
C ARG A 636 4.39 5.74 -27.55
N ASP A 637 4.41 5.63 -26.22
CA ASP A 637 3.61 4.64 -25.51
C ASP A 637 2.11 4.88 -25.70
N GLN A 638 1.65 6.14 -25.63
CA GLN A 638 0.24 6.48 -25.78
C GLN A 638 -0.23 6.36 -27.23
N LEU A 639 0.65 6.61 -28.22
CA LEU A 639 0.32 6.31 -29.62
C LEU A 639 0.14 4.80 -29.81
N GLN A 640 1.00 3.97 -29.23
CA GLN A 640 0.84 2.51 -29.27
C GLN A 640 -0.45 2.04 -28.57
N ASP A 641 -0.72 2.56 -27.36
CA ASP A 641 -1.94 2.27 -26.62
C ASP A 641 -3.19 2.69 -27.43
N ALA A 642 -3.14 3.83 -28.13
CA ALA A 642 -4.24 4.32 -28.96
C ALA A 642 -4.46 3.50 -30.25
N VAL A 643 -3.40 2.92 -30.83
CA VAL A 643 -3.50 2.00 -31.98
C VAL A 643 -4.35 0.79 -31.62
N ALA A 644 -4.11 0.20 -30.44
CA ALA A 644 -4.81 -1.00 -29.99
C ALA A 644 -6.33 -0.80 -29.84
N LEU A 645 -6.78 0.44 -29.68
CA LEU A 645 -8.18 0.79 -29.46
C LEU A 645 -8.87 1.35 -30.71
N ILE A 646 -8.23 1.35 -31.87
CA ILE A 646 -8.79 1.95 -33.10
C ILE A 646 -10.17 1.38 -33.48
N TYR A 647 -10.37 0.07 -33.28
CA TYR A 647 -11.62 -0.61 -33.60
C TYR A 647 -12.67 -0.49 -32.48
N HIS A 648 -12.25 -0.03 -31.30
CA HIS A 648 -13.14 0.23 -30.16
C HIS A 648 -13.64 1.68 -30.13
N ASP A 649 -12.74 2.64 -30.36
CA ASP A 649 -13.04 4.08 -30.30
C ASP A 649 -12.09 4.85 -31.25
N PRO A 650 -12.37 4.87 -32.57
CA PRO A 650 -11.52 5.59 -33.53
C PRO A 650 -11.48 7.10 -33.26
N ALA A 651 -12.52 7.67 -32.62
CA ALA A 651 -12.52 9.07 -32.24
C ALA A 651 -11.50 9.36 -31.12
N LEU A 652 -11.32 8.44 -30.17
CA LEU A 652 -10.25 8.52 -29.18
C LEU A 652 -8.87 8.47 -29.82
N THR A 653 -8.64 7.54 -30.76
CA THR A 653 -7.36 7.46 -31.50
C THR A 653 -7.08 8.77 -32.26
N ARG A 654 -8.11 9.36 -32.90
CA ARG A 654 -7.98 10.67 -33.56
C ARG A 654 -7.57 11.78 -32.57
N ARG A 655 -8.19 11.83 -31.39
CA ARG A 655 -7.82 12.80 -30.35
C ARG A 655 -6.38 12.61 -29.88
N GLN A 656 -5.92 11.37 -29.75
CA GLN A 656 -4.53 11.06 -29.40
C GLN A 656 -3.56 11.51 -30.48
N LEU A 657 -3.86 11.30 -31.77
CA LEU A 657 -3.04 11.81 -32.88
C LEU A 657 -2.86 13.33 -32.80
N LEU A 658 -3.96 14.07 -32.64
CA LEU A 658 -3.91 15.54 -32.57
C LEU A 658 -3.19 16.03 -31.31
N LEU A 659 -3.40 15.35 -30.17
CA LEU A 659 -2.68 15.62 -28.94
C LEU A 659 -1.16 15.49 -29.15
N HIS A 660 -0.70 14.39 -29.75
CA HIS A 660 0.72 14.14 -29.96
C HIS A 660 1.32 15.05 -31.03
N ALA A 661 0.58 15.34 -32.11
CA ALA A 661 1.01 16.30 -33.12
C ALA A 661 1.23 17.70 -32.51
N ALA A 662 0.43 18.10 -31.52
CA ALA A 662 0.61 19.35 -30.78
C ALA A 662 1.83 19.38 -29.83
N HIS A 663 2.54 18.25 -29.66
CA HIS A 663 3.76 18.14 -28.83
C HIS A 663 5.03 17.86 -29.66
N GLN A 664 4.98 18.17 -30.96
CA GLN A 664 6.15 18.23 -31.82
C GLN A 664 6.82 19.61 -31.72
N PHE A 665 8.13 19.67 -31.92
CA PHE A 665 8.89 20.91 -32.08
C PHE A 665 9.02 21.27 -33.56
N ILE A 666 9.29 22.55 -33.84
CA ILE A 666 9.51 23.06 -35.20
C ILE A 666 10.67 22.32 -35.88
N GLU A 667 11.68 21.88 -35.12
CA GLU A 667 12.81 21.11 -35.64
C GLU A 667 12.47 19.66 -36.04
N GLY A 668 11.26 19.18 -35.73
CA GLY A 668 10.72 17.88 -36.16
C GLY A 668 10.87 16.74 -35.15
N ASP A 669 11.58 16.93 -34.04
CA ASP A 669 11.58 16.04 -32.89
C ASP A 669 10.43 16.38 -31.92
N VAL A 670 10.33 15.64 -30.81
CA VAL A 670 9.12 15.60 -29.98
C VAL A 670 9.47 15.59 -28.48
N LEU A 671 8.50 15.92 -27.64
CA LEU A 671 8.61 15.56 -26.22
C LEU A 671 8.59 14.05 -26.08
N HIS A 672 9.48 13.50 -25.25
CA HIS A 672 9.50 12.07 -24.90
C HIS A 672 8.28 11.71 -24.04
N TRP A 673 7.98 12.55 -23.05
CA TRP A 673 6.76 12.49 -22.25
C TRP A 673 6.40 13.85 -21.67
N TRP A 674 5.15 14.06 -21.25
CA TRP A 674 4.68 15.27 -20.57
C TRP A 674 3.54 15.02 -19.56
N HIS A 675 3.41 15.88 -18.55
CA HIS A 675 2.33 15.85 -17.57
C HIS A 675 1.21 16.87 -17.90
N PRO A 676 -0.08 16.45 -17.93
CA PRO A 676 -1.19 17.40 -17.88
C PRO A 676 -1.32 18.04 -16.47
N PRO A 677 -1.90 19.24 -16.35
CA PRO A 677 -2.55 20.02 -17.43
C PRO A 677 -1.60 20.94 -18.20
N VAL A 678 -0.46 21.33 -17.63
CA VAL A 678 0.41 22.38 -18.21
C VAL A 678 1.23 21.88 -19.40
N GLY A 679 1.50 20.56 -19.48
CA GLY A 679 2.29 19.98 -20.57
C GLY A 679 3.79 20.05 -20.37
N TYR A 680 4.27 20.20 -19.11
CA TYR A 680 5.70 20.10 -18.84
C TYR A 680 6.19 18.69 -19.11
N GLY A 681 7.27 18.58 -19.86
CA GLY A 681 7.78 17.31 -20.34
C GLY A 681 9.27 17.36 -20.60
N ILE A 682 9.83 16.19 -20.92
CA ILE A 682 11.25 16.06 -21.26
C ILE A 682 11.39 15.91 -22.77
N ARG A 683 12.22 16.75 -23.38
CA ARG A 683 12.73 16.58 -24.75
C ARG A 683 13.99 15.73 -24.68
N THR A 684 14.00 14.56 -25.32
CA THR A 684 15.17 13.67 -25.37
C THR A 684 15.68 13.53 -26.80
N ARG A 685 16.76 12.76 -26.99
CA ARG A 685 17.27 12.37 -28.31
C ARG A 685 16.94 10.92 -28.65
N PHE A 686 15.93 10.33 -28.03
CA PHE A 686 15.46 9.01 -28.44
C PHE A 686 14.91 9.10 -29.87
N SER A 687 15.54 8.37 -30.77
CA SER A 687 15.33 8.50 -32.21
C SER A 687 14.00 7.92 -32.69
N ASP A 688 13.33 7.10 -31.86
CA ASP A 688 12.15 6.37 -32.27
C ASP A 688 10.83 7.06 -31.92
N ASP A 689 10.79 7.93 -30.91
CA ASP A 689 9.55 8.59 -30.46
C ASP A 689 8.80 9.28 -31.62
N LEU A 690 9.52 10.05 -32.44
CA LEU A 690 8.97 10.82 -33.56
C LEU A 690 8.41 9.94 -34.70
N LEU A 691 8.82 8.67 -34.79
CA LEU A 691 8.42 7.76 -35.87
C LEU A 691 7.00 7.20 -35.66
N TRP A 692 6.49 7.22 -34.43
CA TRP A 692 5.20 6.65 -34.09
C TRP A 692 4.01 7.45 -34.60
N LEU A 693 4.14 8.78 -34.64
CA LEU A 693 3.07 9.67 -35.09
C LEU A 693 2.71 9.46 -36.58
N PRO A 694 3.66 9.52 -37.54
CA PRO A 694 3.33 9.30 -38.96
C PRO A 694 2.85 7.87 -39.21
N TYR A 695 3.39 6.87 -38.49
CA TYR A 695 2.90 5.49 -38.58
C TYR A 695 1.43 5.38 -38.17
N LEU A 696 1.07 5.88 -36.98
CA LEU A 696 -0.31 5.81 -36.51
C LEU A 696 -1.24 6.66 -37.36
N ALA A 697 -0.83 7.85 -37.82
CA ALA A 697 -1.68 8.68 -38.69
C ALA A 697 -2.02 7.94 -39.99
N ALA A 698 -1.03 7.31 -40.64
CA ALA A 698 -1.27 6.52 -41.85
C ALA A 698 -2.12 5.27 -41.59
N PHE A 699 -1.87 4.56 -40.49
CA PHE A 699 -2.67 3.40 -40.10
C PHE A 699 -4.12 3.79 -39.79
N TYR A 700 -4.32 4.89 -39.05
CA TYR A 700 -5.61 5.45 -38.71
C TYR A 700 -6.42 5.78 -39.96
N SER A 701 -5.87 6.60 -40.86
CA SER A 701 -6.60 7.01 -42.07
C SER A 701 -6.91 5.84 -43.00
N ARG A 702 -6.05 4.81 -43.05
CA ARG A 702 -6.34 3.58 -43.81
C ARG A 702 -7.47 2.76 -43.17
N ALA A 703 -7.50 2.66 -41.85
CA ALA A 703 -8.48 1.87 -41.12
C ALA A 703 -9.87 2.56 -41.05
N THR A 704 -9.91 3.89 -40.95
CA THR A 704 -11.16 4.65 -40.76
C THR A 704 -11.66 5.34 -42.03
N GLY A 705 -10.80 5.52 -43.03
CA GLY A 705 -11.05 6.38 -44.18
C GLY A 705 -10.95 7.88 -43.90
N ASP A 706 -10.66 8.28 -42.65
CA ASP A 706 -10.51 9.69 -42.28
C ASP A 706 -9.11 10.21 -42.65
N TRP A 707 -8.99 10.71 -43.88
CA TRP A 707 -7.80 11.42 -44.35
C TRP A 707 -7.80 12.91 -43.97
N SER A 708 -8.91 13.45 -43.43
CA SER A 708 -9.00 14.86 -43.04
C SER A 708 -8.04 15.21 -41.90
N VAL A 709 -7.63 14.22 -41.10
CA VAL A 709 -6.68 14.38 -39.99
C VAL A 709 -5.36 15.04 -40.41
N PHE A 710 -4.91 14.85 -41.66
CA PHE A 710 -3.68 15.47 -42.16
C PHE A 710 -3.84 16.97 -42.47
N GLY A 711 -5.08 17.46 -42.59
CA GLY A 711 -5.39 18.88 -42.79
C GLY A 711 -5.71 19.64 -41.49
N GLU A 712 -5.73 18.96 -40.35
CA GLU A 712 -6.08 19.57 -39.06
C GLU A 712 -4.95 20.48 -38.56
N PRO A 713 -5.22 21.77 -38.31
CA PRO A 713 -4.20 22.68 -37.80
C PRO A 713 -3.87 22.37 -36.34
N VAL A 714 -2.58 22.12 -36.07
CA VAL A 714 -2.02 21.96 -34.71
C VAL A 714 -0.81 22.88 -34.52
N ARG A 715 -0.55 23.26 -33.27
CA ARG A 715 0.59 24.11 -32.91
C ARG A 715 1.85 23.27 -32.68
N PHE A 716 3.02 23.83 -33.02
CA PHE A 716 4.30 23.30 -32.56
C PHE A 716 4.67 23.86 -31.18
N LEU A 717 5.51 23.12 -30.46
CA LEU A 717 6.21 23.59 -29.29
C LEU A 717 7.45 24.40 -29.69
N GLN A 718 7.80 25.37 -28.85
CA GLN A 718 9.07 26.10 -28.92
C GLN A 718 9.83 25.83 -27.62
N ALA A 719 11.09 25.41 -27.73
CA ALA A 719 11.95 25.28 -26.56
C ALA A 719 12.24 26.67 -25.96
N ARG A 720 12.40 26.73 -24.63
CA ARG A 720 12.93 27.95 -24.00
C ARG A 720 14.39 28.11 -24.45
N GLU A 721 14.73 29.31 -24.89
CA GLU A 721 16.11 29.69 -25.27
C GLU A 721 17.09 29.53 -24.11
#